data_AF-A0A345Y8D3-F1
#
_entry.id   AF-A0A345Y8D3-F1
#
_cell.length_a   1.000
_cell.length_b   1.000
_cell.length_c   1.000
_cell.angle_alpha   90.00
_cell.angle_beta   90.00
_cell.angle_gamma   90.00
#
_symmetry.space_group_name_H-M   'P 1'
#
loop_
_entity.id
_entity.type
_entity.pdbx_description
1 polymer ?
#
loop_
_entity_poly.entity_id
_entity_poly.type
_entity_poly.pdbx_seq_one_letter_code
_entity_poly.pdbx_strand_id
1 'polypeptide(L)'
;MSEKDKTPAYYFDPRQAQAEADCLDQRQSPPTQPEQTPEQRISDSLGLALSGGGIRSATFNLGLLQALAAQGKLKDFAYLSTVSGGGYIGSFLGRLFHRAQEENPAGTPTPDLVADVERKLASDEAPIIRWLRDNGRYLAPHGAHDRLFAAAIYLRNMLSVHAFLGVILFSAFILLAWLRAWLSPDSPPDMGTWNYSPGPVWGGVMVLMAGFLASAWAYWMIRRDRRVAWLQVVIAVGLGVGALWLLSNDVGGPSSIRSLATWWQGWGPRDSALLLVATIALPAPLIALAVRWSSTTQARIRNRLSKLLSCLLTATLALTGLALLDDLALACVQLFEKDTANLSLFGAGATGALLAGLRALAERLSVGVGKLGSSGSGLALKGLVGVAGVLLLLLVAFGWGVAAYAVAGSQVVEQLPLGTLTLAATVILLLMLYLYRSNLDFLNLSSLHQFYAARLTRAYLGAGNSRRSIAWTEKPVHSRNQPPVSDVVEGDDLSLWISGTRPTDTYAPHLRGGPLHLINVNVNQTRYSSTGNFQPDRKGWNLAVGPAGLNLGRTYWQDAPWQDAEALSLGCWVSISGAAFSTGAGPRTSLGFSALLGLLGVRLGYWWHAGQENRPKCTLTTAQALLAELTGNFNPDGTNYWYLSDGGHFENTAAYELIRRRLKRIVVADCGADLEYGFEDIANLVLKARIDFDAEIEFFSDADLDTLWNGTPWRRCFFAPQLGLPKTGDAPLALARVHYPDDPEYGWLLVVKPRLPTELPTDLARYAAIAPDFPQQSTADQFYDEAQWESTRKLGRLLGDHLVDSLSALDVAWATYIAGQPAVEGADWTRPVASPAPGTEEAPKQAGVAKLLALYTPLVIALWTGFEFYSNYQKSQAAAAEDKVKFVLARLDRLEEQATRKPYCAAVPVSCPTAAAQLSIAENEVTALDRIKDDKARALLDISTKLRTQLGLDRPEPSSIVSIASQMASASPTASTSTRQEPSPPQEEQRLQEAIEQALVYVQIYGEETRDVAQDVITRLQAAGLKSTQTPGIENVTRSAQARGRKPPDRFARVTVIYYHPEDRKLAEWIVRSGLEGKGYPLDLSRAYKNVRSHLVEIWLP
;
A
#
# COMPACT_ATOMS: atom_id res chain seq x y z
N MET A 1 5.12 50.27 -4.24
CA MET A 1 3.97 49.43 -4.64
C MET A 1 2.74 50.01 -3.96
N SER A 2 1.69 50.34 -4.72
CA SER A 2 0.50 50.97 -4.17
C SER A 2 -0.33 49.95 -3.39
N GLU A 3 -1.07 50.43 -2.40
CA GLU A 3 -1.99 49.68 -1.53
C GLU A 3 -3.07 48.88 -2.28
N LYS A 4 -3.22 49.07 -3.60
CA LYS A 4 -4.15 48.34 -4.47
C LYS A 4 -3.70 46.91 -4.86
N ASP A 5 -2.48 46.49 -4.55
CA ASP A 5 -1.98 45.13 -4.89
C ASP A 5 -2.17 44.08 -3.78
N LYS A 6 -2.80 44.43 -2.65
CA LYS A 6 -3.14 43.45 -1.61
C LYS A 6 -4.54 42.88 -1.87
N THR A 7 -4.67 42.01 -2.87
CA THR A 7 -5.83 41.12 -2.94
C THR A 7 -5.69 40.07 -1.83
N PRO A 8 -6.68 39.88 -0.94
CA PRO A 8 -6.65 38.79 0.03
C PRO A 8 -6.55 37.46 -0.73
N ALA A 9 -5.79 36.50 -0.19
CA ALA A 9 -5.69 35.17 -0.78
C ALA A 9 -7.04 34.46 -0.64
N TYR A 10 -7.92 34.64 -1.62
CA TYR A 10 -9.14 33.84 -1.71
C TYR A 10 -8.75 32.40 -2.04
N TYR A 11 -8.73 31.53 -1.03
CA TYR A 11 -8.55 30.07 -1.21
C TYR A 11 -9.75 29.41 -1.91
N PHE A 12 -10.85 30.16 -2.03
CA PHE A 12 -12.09 29.80 -2.70
C PHE A 12 -12.42 30.89 -3.73
N ASP A 13 -12.33 30.56 -5.02
CA ASP A 13 -12.54 31.53 -6.13
C ASP A 13 -14.02 32.01 -6.10
N PRO A 14 -14.31 33.32 -6.11
CA PRO A 14 -15.70 33.80 -6.13
C PRO A 14 -16.55 33.23 -7.28
N ARG A 15 -15.94 32.92 -8.43
CA ARG A 15 -16.63 32.27 -9.55
C ARG A 15 -17.00 30.83 -9.21
N GLN A 16 -16.16 30.14 -8.44
CA GLN A 16 -16.49 28.82 -7.90
C GLN A 16 -17.67 28.91 -6.94
N ALA A 17 -17.65 29.90 -6.03
CA ALA A 17 -18.72 30.13 -5.07
C ALA A 17 -20.06 30.32 -5.78
N GLN A 18 -20.09 31.17 -6.81
CA GLN A 18 -21.30 31.36 -7.61
C GLN A 18 -21.77 30.07 -8.29
N ALA A 19 -20.88 29.36 -8.99
CA ALA A 19 -21.25 28.15 -9.74
C ALA A 19 -21.75 27.03 -8.83
N GLU A 20 -21.17 26.88 -7.63
CA GLU A 20 -21.64 25.89 -6.64
C GLU A 20 -22.95 26.32 -5.96
N ALA A 21 -23.13 27.61 -5.67
CA ALA A 21 -24.41 28.14 -5.16
C ALA A 21 -25.55 27.91 -6.17
N ASP A 22 -25.31 28.15 -7.46
CA ASP A 22 -26.28 27.87 -8.52
C ASP A 22 -26.67 26.37 -8.55
N CYS A 23 -25.70 25.47 -8.38
CA CYS A 23 -25.95 24.03 -8.29
C CYS A 23 -26.77 23.65 -7.04
N LEU A 24 -26.54 24.32 -5.91
CA LEU A 24 -27.27 24.12 -4.66
C LEU A 24 -28.70 24.64 -4.74
N ASP A 25 -28.92 25.76 -5.43
CA ASP A 25 -30.24 26.33 -5.63
C ASP A 25 -31.06 25.47 -6.61
N GLN A 26 -30.43 24.92 -7.66
CA GLN A 26 -31.08 23.95 -8.55
C GLN A 26 -31.50 22.65 -7.84
N ARG A 27 -30.84 22.29 -6.75
CA ARG A 27 -31.22 21.12 -5.94
C ARG A 27 -32.52 21.36 -5.15
N GLN A 28 -32.78 22.59 -4.70
CA GLN A 28 -33.91 22.93 -3.83
C GLN A 28 -34.99 23.68 -4.63
N SER A 29 -36.15 23.07 -4.87
CA SER A 29 -37.31 23.75 -5.45
C SER A 29 -38.48 23.79 -4.45
N PRO A 30 -38.93 24.97 -3.97
CA PRO A 30 -38.42 26.34 -4.21
C PRO A 30 -37.31 26.78 -3.22
N PRO A 31 -36.49 27.80 -3.57
CA PRO A 31 -35.47 28.38 -2.68
C PRO A 31 -36.13 28.92 -1.40
N THR A 32 -35.65 28.48 -0.25
CA THR A 32 -36.36 28.65 1.04
C THR A 32 -35.81 29.78 1.91
N GLN A 33 -34.78 30.51 1.46
CA GLN A 33 -34.11 31.54 2.27
C GLN A 33 -33.92 32.87 1.51
N PRO A 34 -33.86 34.02 2.21
CA PRO A 34 -33.62 35.35 1.62
C PRO A 34 -32.27 35.44 0.91
N GLU A 35 -32.01 36.54 0.18
CA GLU A 35 -30.77 36.84 -0.58
C GLU A 35 -29.49 36.63 0.25
N GLN A 36 -29.02 35.38 0.36
CA GLN A 36 -27.72 35.01 0.90
C GLN A 36 -26.66 35.23 -0.19
N THR A 37 -25.45 35.66 0.19
CA THR A 37 -24.34 35.63 -0.78
C THR A 37 -24.00 34.18 -1.13
N PRO A 38 -23.42 33.91 -2.32
CA PRO A 38 -23.00 32.56 -2.70
C PRO A 38 -22.11 31.88 -1.65
N GLU A 39 -21.22 32.63 -1.00
CA GLU A 39 -20.32 32.14 0.04
C GLU A 39 -21.07 31.79 1.33
N GLN A 40 -22.07 32.58 1.71
CA GLN A 40 -22.94 32.27 2.86
C GLN A 40 -23.77 31.01 2.59
N ARG A 41 -24.36 30.91 1.40
CA ARG A 41 -25.13 29.74 0.96
C ARG A 41 -24.32 28.44 1.04
N ILE A 42 -23.03 28.50 0.73
CA ILE A 42 -22.10 27.38 0.79
C ILE A 42 -21.63 27.11 2.22
N SER A 43 -21.23 28.11 2.98
CA SER A 43 -20.74 27.93 4.35
C SER A 43 -21.82 27.39 5.31
N ASP A 44 -23.09 27.77 5.12
CA ASP A 44 -24.22 27.26 5.90
C ASP A 44 -24.60 25.81 5.54
N SER A 45 -24.06 25.27 4.45
CA SER A 45 -24.41 23.93 3.99
C SER A 45 -23.79 22.82 4.85
N LEU A 46 -24.55 21.73 5.05
CA LEU A 46 -24.06 20.53 5.74
C LEU A 46 -23.30 19.63 4.76
N GLY A 47 -22.08 19.24 5.11
CA GLY A 47 -21.22 18.39 4.29
C GLY A 47 -20.99 17.01 4.89
N LEU A 48 -20.99 15.98 4.04
CA LEU A 48 -20.60 14.61 4.39
C LEU A 48 -19.28 14.25 3.69
N ALA A 49 -18.26 13.89 4.46
CA ALA A 49 -17.00 13.37 3.97
C ALA A 49 -16.93 11.85 4.20
N LEU A 50 -16.77 11.08 3.11
CA LEU A 50 -16.59 9.64 3.16
C LEU A 50 -15.15 9.30 2.82
N SER A 51 -14.40 8.82 3.83
CA SER A 51 -12.96 8.58 3.70
C SER A 51 -12.63 7.41 2.76
N GLY A 52 -11.35 7.30 2.40
CA GLY A 52 -10.80 6.13 1.74
C GLY A 52 -10.69 4.89 2.64
N GLY A 53 -10.30 3.76 2.03
CA GLY A 53 -10.19 2.47 2.70
C GLY A 53 -10.65 1.25 1.87
N GLY A 54 -10.89 1.44 0.56
CA GLY A 54 -11.37 0.40 -0.35
C GLY A 54 -12.75 -0.14 0.02
N ILE A 55 -13.00 -1.43 -0.22
CA ILE A 55 -14.30 -2.05 0.06
C ILE A 55 -14.73 -1.96 1.54
N ARG A 56 -13.78 -1.95 2.49
CA ARG A 56 -14.09 -1.74 3.93
C ARG A 56 -14.84 -0.43 4.14
N SER A 57 -14.25 0.66 3.67
CA SER A 57 -14.84 1.99 3.77
C SER A 57 -16.18 2.04 3.04
N ALA A 58 -16.26 1.52 1.82
CA ALA A 58 -17.50 1.51 1.05
C ALA A 58 -18.64 0.78 1.79
N THR A 59 -18.33 -0.35 2.42
CA THR A 59 -19.31 -1.19 3.13
C THR A 59 -19.75 -0.59 4.46
N PHE A 60 -18.82 -0.02 5.24
CA PHE A 60 -19.16 0.69 6.46
C PHE A 60 -20.02 1.93 6.16
N ASN A 61 -19.59 2.74 5.19
CA ASN A 61 -20.30 3.94 4.77
C ASN A 61 -21.66 3.63 4.15
N LEU A 62 -21.84 2.46 3.49
CA LEU A 62 -23.16 2.00 3.12
C LEU A 62 -24.07 1.93 4.34
N GLY A 63 -23.66 1.20 5.39
CA GLY A 63 -24.43 1.11 6.63
C GLY A 63 -24.76 2.47 7.24
N LEU A 64 -23.76 3.37 7.30
CA LEU A 64 -23.93 4.75 7.77
C LEU A 64 -25.00 5.51 6.96
N LEU A 65 -24.94 5.42 5.63
CA LEU A 65 -25.93 6.03 4.73
C LEU A 65 -27.31 5.40 4.88
N GLN A 66 -27.40 4.09 5.17
CA GLN A 66 -28.69 3.43 5.44
C GLN A 66 -29.34 3.95 6.72
N ALA A 67 -28.57 4.23 7.76
CA ALA A 67 -29.08 4.84 8.99
C ALA A 67 -29.60 6.27 8.74
N LEU A 68 -28.81 7.09 8.04
CA LEU A 68 -29.22 8.44 7.62
C LEU A 68 -30.51 8.42 6.78
N ALA A 69 -30.60 7.48 5.83
CA ALA A 69 -31.76 7.30 4.97
C ALA A 69 -33.00 6.79 5.72
N ALA A 70 -32.83 5.89 6.69
CA ALA A 70 -33.94 5.36 7.50
C ALA A 70 -34.67 6.45 8.30
N GLN A 71 -33.95 7.53 8.62
CA GLN A 71 -34.46 8.69 9.36
C GLN A 71 -34.75 9.91 8.46
N GLY A 72 -34.64 9.75 7.14
CA GLY A 72 -34.89 10.83 6.17
C GLY A 72 -33.95 12.02 6.28
N LYS A 73 -32.71 11.80 6.77
CA LYS A 73 -31.68 12.81 7.01
C LYS A 73 -30.70 12.96 5.85
N LEU A 74 -30.74 12.05 4.87
CA LEU A 74 -29.78 12.08 3.75
C LEU A 74 -29.97 13.33 2.89
N LYS A 75 -31.22 13.80 2.76
CA LYS A 75 -31.57 15.04 2.06
C LYS A 75 -30.94 16.31 2.66
N ASP A 76 -30.52 16.29 3.93
CA ASP A 76 -29.98 17.46 4.63
C ASP A 76 -28.53 17.75 4.21
N PHE A 77 -27.80 16.75 3.70
CA PHE A 77 -26.42 16.90 3.27
C PHE A 77 -26.33 17.53 1.89
N ALA A 78 -25.99 18.82 1.85
CA ALA A 78 -25.76 19.63 0.65
C ALA A 78 -24.59 19.09 -0.20
N TYR A 79 -23.49 18.75 0.48
CA TYR A 79 -22.24 18.30 -0.11
C TYR A 79 -21.92 16.86 0.27
N LEU A 80 -21.36 16.13 -0.67
CA LEU A 80 -20.76 14.81 -0.47
C LEU A 80 -19.34 14.85 -1.02
N SER A 81 -18.33 14.78 -0.16
CA SER A 81 -16.93 14.70 -0.55
C SER A 81 -16.41 13.29 -0.33
N THR A 82 -15.74 12.71 -1.31
CA THR A 82 -15.32 11.31 -1.26
C THR A 82 -13.88 11.09 -1.69
N VAL A 83 -13.26 10.06 -1.11
CA VAL A 83 -11.93 9.55 -1.47
C VAL A 83 -12.02 8.03 -1.57
N SER A 84 -11.38 7.43 -2.58
CA SER A 84 -11.14 5.98 -2.67
C SER A 84 -12.41 5.14 -2.44
N GLY A 85 -12.44 4.29 -1.40
CA GLY A 85 -13.61 3.50 -1.02
C GLY A 85 -14.90 4.31 -0.77
N GLY A 86 -14.78 5.52 -0.21
CA GLY A 86 -15.90 6.45 -0.09
C GLY A 86 -16.46 6.88 -1.44
N GLY A 87 -15.62 6.94 -2.48
CA GLY A 87 -16.04 7.23 -3.85
C GLY A 87 -16.87 6.12 -4.48
N TYR A 88 -16.63 4.86 -4.10
CA TYR A 88 -17.42 3.73 -4.59
C TYR A 88 -18.87 3.87 -4.14
N ILE A 89 -19.07 4.13 -2.85
CA ILE A 89 -20.40 4.21 -2.28
C ILE A 89 -21.08 5.56 -2.54
N GLY A 90 -20.31 6.66 -2.58
CA GLY A 90 -20.85 7.98 -2.92
C GLY A 90 -21.33 8.08 -4.37
N SER A 91 -20.62 7.44 -5.29
CA SER A 91 -21.05 7.36 -6.70
C SER A 91 -22.23 6.40 -6.90
N PHE A 92 -22.28 5.28 -6.15
CA PHE A 92 -23.48 4.45 -6.05
C PHE A 92 -24.69 5.27 -5.59
N LEU A 93 -24.56 6.02 -4.49
CA LEU A 93 -25.63 6.89 -3.99
C LEU A 93 -26.09 7.89 -5.06
N GLY A 94 -25.17 8.58 -5.72
CA GLY A 94 -25.54 9.51 -6.80
C GLY A 94 -26.22 8.82 -7.99
N ARG A 95 -25.85 7.58 -8.31
CA ARG A 95 -26.53 6.79 -9.35
C ARG A 95 -27.95 6.37 -8.94
N LEU A 96 -28.21 6.16 -7.64
CA LEU A 96 -29.57 5.90 -7.15
C LEU A 96 -30.52 7.06 -7.44
N PHE A 97 -30.08 8.32 -7.31
CA PHE A 97 -30.90 9.49 -7.66
C PHE A 97 -31.24 9.54 -9.16
N HIS A 98 -30.31 9.15 -10.03
CA HIS A 98 -30.61 8.98 -11.46
C HIS A 98 -31.65 7.88 -11.69
N ARG A 99 -31.46 6.73 -11.05
CA ARG A 99 -32.36 5.61 -11.20
C ARG A 99 -33.77 5.93 -10.72
N ALA A 100 -33.90 6.61 -9.58
CA ALA A 100 -35.20 7.02 -9.05
C ALA A 100 -35.99 7.86 -10.08
N GLN A 101 -35.30 8.71 -10.84
CA GLN A 101 -35.93 9.48 -11.92
C GLN A 101 -36.28 8.59 -13.13
N GLU A 102 -35.38 7.68 -13.54
CA GLU A 102 -35.64 6.73 -14.65
C GLU A 102 -36.90 5.87 -14.39
N GLU A 103 -37.09 5.45 -13.14
CA GLU A 103 -38.21 4.60 -12.70
C GLU A 103 -39.50 5.42 -12.44
N ASN A 104 -39.41 6.76 -12.43
CA ASN A 104 -40.54 7.69 -12.23
C ASN A 104 -40.69 8.69 -13.39
N PRO A 105 -41.04 8.24 -14.62
CA PRO A 105 -41.14 9.10 -15.80
C PRO A 105 -42.32 10.09 -15.78
N ALA A 106 -43.21 10.01 -14.78
CA ALA A 106 -44.42 10.83 -14.66
C ALA A 106 -44.18 12.25 -14.10
N GLY A 107 -42.94 12.63 -13.79
CA GLY A 107 -42.59 13.99 -13.37
C GLY A 107 -42.99 14.34 -11.93
N THR A 108 -42.98 13.37 -11.02
CA THR A 108 -43.21 13.59 -9.58
C THR A 108 -42.23 14.62 -9.00
N PRO A 109 -42.65 15.41 -7.99
CA PRO A 109 -41.79 16.40 -7.33
C PRO A 109 -40.49 15.79 -6.80
N THR A 110 -39.38 16.53 -6.86
CA THR A 110 -38.07 16.13 -6.35
C THR A 110 -38.11 15.55 -4.92
N PRO A 111 -38.90 16.08 -3.95
CA PRO A 111 -39.02 15.49 -2.62
C PRO A 111 -39.45 14.02 -2.60
N ASP A 112 -40.35 13.61 -3.50
CA ASP A 112 -40.83 12.23 -3.59
C ASP A 112 -39.75 11.30 -4.15
N LEU A 113 -38.90 11.79 -5.05
CA LEU A 113 -37.74 11.06 -5.57
C LEU A 113 -36.70 10.82 -4.47
N VAL A 114 -36.39 11.85 -3.68
CA VAL A 114 -35.45 11.72 -2.56
C VAL A 114 -35.97 10.73 -1.53
N ALA A 115 -37.24 10.83 -1.15
CA ALA A 115 -37.86 9.88 -0.24
C ALA A 115 -37.86 8.44 -0.80
N ASP A 116 -38.02 8.27 -2.12
CA ASP A 116 -37.94 6.97 -2.77
C ASP A 116 -36.54 6.34 -2.67
N VAL A 117 -35.49 7.13 -2.90
CA VAL A 117 -34.09 6.71 -2.72
C VAL A 117 -33.84 6.35 -1.26
N GLU A 118 -34.25 7.20 -0.32
CA GLU A 118 -34.07 6.98 1.12
C GLU A 118 -34.74 5.68 1.59
N ARG A 119 -36.01 5.43 1.20
CA ARG A 119 -36.73 4.19 1.56
C ARG A 119 -36.03 2.93 1.04
N LYS A 120 -35.53 2.97 -0.19
CA LYS A 120 -34.86 1.80 -0.81
C LYS A 120 -33.48 1.57 -0.24
N LEU A 121 -32.73 2.63 0.04
CA LEU A 121 -31.42 2.55 0.68
C LEU A 121 -31.55 2.04 2.12
N ALA A 122 -32.54 2.52 2.88
CA ALA A 122 -32.79 2.11 4.27
C ALA A 122 -33.12 0.61 4.45
N SER A 123 -33.58 -0.08 3.40
CA SER A 123 -33.90 -1.50 3.44
C SER A 123 -32.63 -2.36 3.35
N ASP A 124 -32.45 -3.28 4.30
CA ASP A 124 -31.33 -4.23 4.32
C ASP A 124 -31.39 -5.27 3.19
N GLU A 125 -32.60 -5.54 2.70
CA GLU A 125 -32.89 -6.64 1.78
C GLU A 125 -33.36 -6.15 0.41
N ALA A 126 -33.26 -4.85 0.15
CA ALA A 126 -33.50 -4.30 -1.17
C ALA A 126 -32.56 -4.98 -2.19
N PRO A 127 -33.04 -5.34 -3.40
CA PRO A 127 -32.22 -6.03 -4.39
C PRO A 127 -30.93 -5.30 -4.77
N ILE A 128 -30.92 -3.97 -4.69
CA ILE A 128 -29.72 -3.13 -4.90
C ILE A 128 -28.65 -3.33 -3.81
N ILE A 129 -29.07 -3.58 -2.56
CA ILE A 129 -28.17 -3.84 -1.42
C ILE A 129 -27.65 -5.28 -1.49
N ARG A 130 -28.55 -6.23 -1.77
CA ARG A 130 -28.17 -7.63 -2.04
C ARG A 130 -27.16 -7.74 -3.17
N TRP A 131 -27.33 -6.97 -4.25
CA TRP A 131 -26.35 -6.92 -5.33
C TRP A 131 -24.95 -6.51 -4.83
N LEU A 132 -24.84 -5.50 -3.98
CA LEU A 132 -23.53 -5.11 -3.40
C LEU A 132 -22.96 -6.21 -2.50
N ARG A 133 -23.80 -6.87 -1.69
CA ARG A 133 -23.44 -8.01 -0.83
C ARG A 133 -22.91 -9.19 -1.65
N ASP A 134 -23.66 -9.64 -2.64
CA ASP A 134 -23.34 -10.75 -3.53
C ASP A 134 -22.07 -10.48 -4.35
N ASN A 135 -21.76 -9.20 -4.58
CA ASN A 135 -20.56 -8.74 -5.27
C ASN A 135 -19.50 -8.16 -4.32
N GLY A 136 -19.49 -8.54 -3.04
CA GLY A 136 -18.42 -8.20 -2.10
C GLY A 136 -17.03 -8.65 -2.57
N ARG A 137 -16.97 -9.68 -3.44
CA ARG A 137 -15.75 -10.12 -4.14
C ARG A 137 -15.68 -9.62 -5.59
N TYR A 138 -16.10 -8.38 -5.86
CA TYR A 138 -16.26 -7.82 -7.22
C TYR A 138 -15.04 -7.98 -8.14
N LEU A 139 -13.82 -8.03 -7.61
CA LEU A 139 -12.60 -8.29 -8.40
C LEU A 139 -12.52 -9.72 -8.95
N ALA A 140 -13.03 -10.71 -8.22
CA ALA A 140 -13.05 -12.12 -8.63
C ALA A 140 -14.28 -12.88 -8.08
N PRO A 141 -15.50 -12.54 -8.54
CA PRO A 141 -16.75 -13.06 -7.99
C PRO A 141 -16.90 -14.58 -8.15
N HIS A 142 -16.43 -15.17 -9.25
CA HIS A 142 -16.49 -16.62 -9.49
C HIS A 142 -15.22 -17.38 -9.03
N GLY A 143 -14.44 -16.79 -8.12
CA GLY A 143 -13.27 -17.45 -7.54
C GLY A 143 -12.12 -17.68 -8.54
N ALA A 144 -11.63 -18.91 -8.64
CA ALA A 144 -10.41 -19.25 -9.38
C ALA A 144 -10.45 -18.87 -10.87
N HIS A 145 -11.59 -19.04 -11.53
CA HIS A 145 -11.77 -18.65 -12.94
C HIS A 145 -11.52 -17.15 -13.16
N ASP A 146 -12.07 -16.29 -12.29
CA ASP A 146 -11.90 -14.85 -12.42
C ASP A 146 -10.50 -14.38 -11.95
N ARG A 147 -9.87 -15.11 -11.03
CA ARG A 147 -8.46 -14.88 -10.67
C ARG A 147 -7.53 -15.19 -11.84
N LEU A 148 -7.79 -16.26 -12.59
CA LEU A 148 -7.06 -16.57 -13.83
C LEU A 148 -7.30 -15.51 -14.92
N PHE A 149 -8.53 -15.02 -15.05
CA PHE A 149 -8.84 -13.89 -15.94
C PHE A 149 -8.07 -12.63 -15.57
N ALA A 150 -8.02 -12.28 -14.29
CA ALA A 150 -7.23 -11.16 -13.79
C ALA A 150 -5.72 -11.39 -14.02
N ALA A 151 -5.23 -12.61 -13.78
CA ALA A 151 -3.84 -13.00 -14.03
C ALA A 151 -3.45 -12.90 -15.52
N ALA A 152 -4.34 -13.28 -16.43
CA ALA A 152 -4.11 -13.15 -17.87
C ALA A 152 -4.00 -11.68 -18.32
N ILE A 153 -4.88 -10.81 -17.80
CA ILE A 153 -4.80 -9.36 -18.04
C ILE A 153 -3.50 -8.79 -17.46
N TYR A 154 -3.18 -9.18 -16.22
CA TYR A 154 -1.96 -8.77 -15.54
C TYR A 154 -0.71 -9.16 -16.34
N LEU A 155 -0.59 -10.43 -16.75
CA LEU A 155 0.53 -10.93 -17.54
C LEU A 155 0.62 -10.23 -18.89
N ARG A 156 -0.50 -10.03 -19.61
CA ARG A 156 -0.50 -9.25 -20.87
C ARG A 156 0.07 -7.85 -20.66
N ASN A 157 -0.39 -7.17 -19.62
CA ASN A 157 0.01 -5.81 -19.30
C ASN A 157 1.50 -5.75 -18.93
N MET A 158 1.94 -6.64 -18.05
CA MET A 158 3.34 -6.80 -17.66
C MET A 158 4.22 -7.08 -18.88
N LEU A 159 3.85 -8.05 -19.72
CA LEU A 159 4.57 -8.38 -20.95
C LEU A 159 4.59 -7.22 -21.94
N SER A 160 3.52 -6.42 -22.03
CA SER A 160 3.48 -5.25 -22.92
C SER A 160 4.48 -4.17 -22.47
N VAL A 161 4.58 -3.91 -21.16
CA VAL A 161 5.58 -2.99 -20.59
C VAL A 161 7.00 -3.54 -20.84
N HIS A 162 7.23 -4.84 -20.63
CA HIS A 162 8.52 -5.47 -20.86
C HIS A 162 8.90 -5.56 -22.34
N ALA A 163 7.94 -5.72 -23.24
CA ALA A 163 8.20 -5.70 -24.69
C ALA A 163 8.62 -4.29 -25.12
N PHE A 164 7.91 -3.25 -24.65
CA PHE A 164 8.26 -1.86 -24.93
C PHE A 164 9.64 -1.51 -24.38
N LEU A 165 9.92 -1.86 -23.11
CA LEU A 165 11.23 -1.68 -22.48
C LEU A 165 12.30 -2.52 -23.18
N GLY A 166 11.96 -3.76 -23.56
CA GLY A 166 12.82 -4.71 -24.23
C GLY A 166 13.32 -4.19 -25.57
N VAL A 167 12.46 -3.60 -26.40
CA VAL A 167 12.89 -2.96 -27.65
C VAL A 167 13.90 -1.83 -27.38
N ILE A 168 13.67 -0.99 -26.37
CA ILE A 168 14.60 0.10 -26.02
C ILE A 168 15.95 -0.45 -25.57
N LEU A 169 15.93 -1.37 -24.60
CA LEU A 169 17.15 -1.91 -24.00
C LEU A 169 17.91 -2.80 -24.98
N PHE A 170 17.22 -3.66 -25.72
CA PHE A 170 17.81 -4.51 -26.75
C PHE A 170 18.47 -3.68 -27.85
N SER A 171 17.80 -2.64 -28.38
CA SER A 171 18.41 -1.74 -29.37
C SER A 171 19.61 -0.97 -28.82
N ALA A 172 19.60 -0.60 -27.54
CA ALA A 172 20.76 0.04 -26.90
C ALA A 172 21.93 -0.95 -26.73
N PHE A 173 21.67 -2.16 -26.25
CA PHE A 173 22.72 -3.16 -26.01
C PHE A 173 23.27 -3.77 -27.30
N ILE A 174 22.46 -3.92 -28.36
CA ILE A 174 22.96 -4.36 -29.66
C ILE A 174 23.84 -3.29 -30.34
N LEU A 175 23.53 -2.00 -30.13
CA LEU A 175 24.41 -0.90 -30.53
C LEU A 175 25.72 -0.94 -29.75
N LEU A 176 25.67 -1.18 -28.43
CA LEU A 176 26.86 -1.35 -27.60
C LEU A 176 27.70 -2.58 -28.01
N ALA A 177 27.05 -3.68 -28.38
CA ALA A 177 27.71 -4.87 -28.90
C ALA A 177 28.43 -4.57 -30.22
N TRP A 178 27.77 -3.83 -31.13
CA TRP A 178 28.36 -3.39 -32.40
C TRP A 178 29.54 -2.43 -32.21
N LEU A 179 29.40 -1.43 -31.33
CA LEU A 179 30.49 -0.51 -30.98
C LEU A 179 31.68 -1.25 -30.35
N ARG A 180 31.42 -2.24 -29.50
CA ARG A 180 32.45 -3.08 -28.88
C ARG A 180 33.19 -3.93 -29.92
N ALA A 181 32.47 -4.55 -30.85
CA ALA A 181 33.08 -5.31 -31.94
C ALA A 181 33.95 -4.43 -32.87
N TRP A 182 33.57 -3.16 -33.04
CA TRP A 182 34.37 -2.19 -33.80
C TRP A 182 35.64 -1.74 -33.07
N LEU A 183 35.58 -1.59 -31.73
CA LEU A 183 36.70 -1.16 -30.88
C LEU A 183 37.64 -2.31 -30.46
N SER A 184 37.19 -3.56 -30.54
CA SER A 184 37.97 -4.74 -30.16
C SER A 184 37.62 -5.90 -31.12
N PRO A 185 38.34 -6.03 -32.24
CA PRO A 185 38.05 -7.03 -33.29
C PRO A 185 38.25 -8.49 -32.84
N ASP A 186 39.04 -8.70 -31.78
CA ASP A 186 39.40 -10.03 -31.32
C ASP A 186 38.45 -10.51 -30.21
N SER A 187 37.60 -11.50 -30.55
CA SER A 187 36.84 -12.45 -29.70
C SER A 187 35.31 -12.23 -29.61
N PRO A 188 34.49 -13.07 -30.28
CA PRO A 188 33.18 -13.43 -29.77
C PRO A 188 33.32 -14.51 -28.67
N PRO A 189 32.51 -14.46 -27.59
CA PRO A 189 32.46 -15.55 -26.62
C PRO A 189 31.73 -16.75 -27.20
N ASP A 190 32.44 -17.88 -27.29
CA ASP A 190 31.87 -19.17 -27.67
C ASP A 190 31.00 -19.70 -26.52
N MET A 191 29.67 -19.65 -26.70
CA MET A 191 28.69 -20.15 -25.74
C MET A 191 28.37 -21.61 -26.09
N GLY A 192 28.99 -22.55 -25.38
CA GLY A 192 28.82 -23.99 -25.59
C GLY A 192 27.36 -24.45 -25.59
N THR A 193 27.04 -25.36 -26.50
CA THR A 193 25.69 -25.91 -26.72
C THR A 193 25.30 -26.90 -25.62
N TRP A 194 24.32 -26.54 -24.80
CA TRP A 194 23.59 -27.50 -23.97
C TRP A 194 22.48 -28.14 -24.81
N ASN A 195 22.63 -29.42 -25.14
CA ASN A 195 21.67 -30.17 -25.94
C ASN A 195 20.56 -30.77 -25.05
N TYR A 196 19.63 -29.92 -24.61
CA TYR A 196 18.36 -30.36 -24.03
C TYR A 196 17.35 -30.53 -25.18
N SER A 197 16.74 -31.71 -25.31
CA SER A 197 15.70 -31.99 -26.32
C SER A 197 14.33 -32.07 -25.62
N PRO A 198 13.50 -31.00 -25.68
CA PRO A 198 12.21 -30.98 -24.98
C PRO A 198 11.22 -31.98 -25.59
N GLY A 199 10.40 -32.63 -24.77
CA GLY A 199 9.38 -33.59 -25.22
C GLY A 199 8.34 -33.03 -26.22
N PRO A 200 7.60 -33.90 -26.94
CA PRO A 200 6.68 -33.51 -28.03
C PRO A 200 5.48 -32.66 -27.57
N VAL A 201 5.14 -32.69 -26.27
CA VAL A 201 4.06 -31.89 -25.67
C VAL A 201 4.39 -30.38 -25.70
N TRP A 202 5.68 -30.02 -25.70
CA TRP A 202 6.13 -28.62 -25.80
C TRP A 202 5.72 -27.96 -27.12
N GLY A 203 5.56 -28.71 -28.21
CA GLY A 203 5.07 -28.17 -29.47
C GLY A 203 3.68 -27.55 -29.34
N GLY A 204 2.78 -28.20 -28.60
CA GLY A 204 1.45 -27.65 -28.30
C GLY A 204 1.51 -26.44 -27.37
N VAL A 205 2.42 -26.44 -26.38
CA VAL A 205 2.63 -25.29 -25.47
C VAL A 205 3.04 -24.06 -26.27
N MET A 206 3.94 -24.22 -27.24
CA MET A 206 4.40 -23.13 -28.09
C MET A 206 3.29 -22.59 -28.99
N VAL A 207 2.42 -23.45 -29.55
CA VAL A 207 1.27 -23.01 -30.36
C VAL A 207 0.25 -22.23 -29.50
N LEU A 208 -0.08 -22.73 -28.30
CA LEU A 208 -1.00 -22.04 -27.40
C LEU A 208 -0.43 -20.72 -26.89
N MET A 209 0.88 -20.68 -26.59
CA MET A 209 1.59 -19.46 -26.22
C MET A 209 1.62 -18.45 -27.39
N ALA A 210 1.89 -18.90 -28.62
CA ALA A 210 1.84 -18.06 -29.80
C ALA A 210 0.43 -17.49 -30.02
N GLY A 211 -0.62 -18.30 -29.84
CA GLY A 211 -2.01 -17.86 -29.87
C GLY A 211 -2.33 -16.83 -28.77
N PHE A 212 -1.81 -17.02 -27.55
CA PHE A 212 -1.92 -16.06 -26.46
C PHE A 212 -1.26 -14.73 -26.82
N LEU A 213 -0.02 -14.76 -27.34
CA LEU A 213 0.72 -13.57 -27.76
C LEU A 213 0.05 -12.85 -28.94
N ALA A 214 -0.47 -13.59 -29.92
CA ALA A 214 -1.23 -13.05 -31.04
C ALA A 214 -2.52 -12.37 -30.56
N SER A 215 -3.24 -12.98 -29.61
CA SER A 215 -4.46 -12.40 -29.01
C SER A 215 -4.15 -11.17 -28.16
N ALA A 216 -3.01 -11.18 -27.45
CA ALA A 216 -2.50 -10.02 -26.72
C ALA A 216 -2.17 -8.87 -27.67
N TRP A 217 -1.56 -9.14 -28.82
CA TRP A 217 -1.29 -8.13 -29.85
C TRP A 217 -2.58 -7.62 -30.51
N ALA A 218 -3.54 -8.51 -30.80
CA ALA A 218 -4.86 -8.15 -31.34
C ALA A 218 -5.60 -7.15 -30.45
N TYR A 219 -5.45 -7.23 -29.12
CA TYR A 219 -6.00 -6.25 -28.18
C TYR A 219 -5.53 -4.82 -28.46
N TRP A 220 -4.25 -4.65 -28.84
CA TRP A 220 -3.66 -3.36 -29.19
C TRP A 220 -4.12 -2.81 -30.54
N MET A 221 -4.76 -3.64 -31.38
CA MET A 221 -5.43 -3.22 -32.61
C MET A 221 -6.86 -2.70 -32.35
N ILE A 222 -7.37 -2.81 -31.11
CA ILE A 222 -8.69 -2.31 -30.69
C ILE A 222 -8.52 -1.02 -29.85
N ARG A 223 -8.24 0.10 -30.54
CA ARG A 223 -8.02 1.42 -29.94
C ARG A 223 -8.97 2.47 -30.51
N ARG A 224 -9.13 3.57 -29.76
CA ARG A 224 -9.89 4.76 -30.18
C ARG A 224 -9.20 5.44 -31.37
N ASP A 225 -7.86 5.52 -31.32
CA ASP A 225 -7.04 5.99 -32.44
C ASP A 225 -6.96 4.93 -33.54
N ARG A 226 -7.67 5.20 -34.65
CA ARG A 226 -7.74 4.34 -35.82
C ARG A 226 -6.41 4.27 -36.59
N ARG A 227 -5.58 5.32 -36.55
CA ARG A 227 -4.30 5.35 -37.30
C ARG A 227 -3.30 4.38 -36.70
N VAL A 228 -3.13 4.44 -35.38
CA VAL A 228 -2.25 3.51 -34.65
C VAL A 228 -2.75 2.08 -34.76
N ALA A 229 -4.07 1.85 -34.68
CA ALA A 229 -4.65 0.53 -34.86
C ALA A 229 -4.35 -0.07 -36.24
N TRP A 230 -4.52 0.69 -37.33
CA TRP A 230 -4.23 0.24 -38.68
C TRP A 230 -2.74 -0.03 -38.90
N LEU A 231 -1.87 0.80 -38.33
CA LEU A 231 -0.45 0.57 -38.47
C LEU A 231 0.04 -0.68 -37.74
N GLN A 232 -0.54 -1.00 -36.57
CA GLN A 232 -0.26 -2.28 -35.89
C GLN A 232 -0.60 -3.48 -36.79
N VAL A 233 -1.68 -3.39 -37.57
CA VAL A 233 -2.04 -4.41 -38.58
C VAL A 233 -0.97 -4.49 -39.67
N VAL A 234 -0.53 -3.36 -40.24
CA VAL A 234 0.49 -3.31 -41.29
C VAL A 234 1.83 -3.87 -40.79
N ILE A 235 2.27 -3.50 -39.58
CA ILE A 235 3.49 -4.00 -38.96
C ILE A 235 3.40 -5.52 -38.76
N ALA A 236 2.29 -6.03 -38.24
CA ALA A 236 2.10 -7.45 -38.01
C ALA A 236 2.14 -8.25 -39.32
N VAL A 237 1.46 -7.77 -40.37
CA VAL A 237 1.50 -8.40 -41.70
C VAL A 237 2.90 -8.33 -42.30
N GLY A 238 3.58 -7.17 -42.22
CA GLY A 238 4.92 -6.98 -42.75
C GLY A 238 5.96 -7.88 -42.07
N LEU A 239 5.94 -7.97 -40.73
CA LEU A 239 6.81 -8.87 -39.97
C LEU A 239 6.54 -10.34 -40.28
N GLY A 240 5.26 -10.73 -40.36
CA GLY A 240 4.88 -12.10 -40.66
C GLY A 240 5.27 -12.54 -42.08
N VAL A 241 4.97 -11.73 -43.08
CA VAL A 241 5.31 -11.99 -44.49
C VAL A 241 6.84 -11.94 -44.70
N GLY A 242 7.52 -10.97 -44.09
CA GLY A 242 8.98 -10.87 -44.14
C GLY A 242 9.68 -12.08 -43.52
N ALA A 243 9.18 -12.57 -42.38
CA ALA A 243 9.70 -13.78 -41.75
C ALA A 243 9.50 -15.03 -42.62
N LEU A 244 8.32 -15.21 -43.22
CA LEU A 244 8.06 -16.32 -44.15
C LEU A 244 8.90 -16.22 -45.43
N TRP A 245 9.11 -15.00 -45.95
CA TRP A 245 9.96 -14.78 -47.12
C TRP A 245 11.42 -15.15 -46.85
N LEU A 246 11.97 -14.74 -45.69
CA LEU A 246 13.32 -15.12 -45.28
C LEU A 246 13.46 -16.64 -45.12
N LEU A 247 12.45 -17.31 -44.56
CA LEU A 247 12.41 -18.77 -44.46
C LEU A 247 12.37 -19.45 -45.84
N SER A 248 11.68 -18.84 -46.81
CA SER A 248 11.52 -19.42 -48.15
C SER A 248 12.75 -19.30 -49.06
N ASN A 249 13.69 -18.40 -48.74
CA ASN A 249 14.90 -18.16 -49.55
C ASN A 249 16.11 -19.00 -49.10
N ASP A 250 16.03 -19.72 -47.99
CA ASP A 250 17.06 -20.69 -47.59
C ASP A 250 16.83 -22.04 -48.29
N VAL A 251 17.77 -22.42 -49.16
CA VAL A 251 17.72 -23.59 -50.06
C VAL A 251 17.82 -24.95 -49.33
N GLY A 252 17.62 -25.00 -48.02
CA GLY A 252 17.87 -26.16 -47.16
C GLY A 252 16.76 -26.51 -46.16
N GLY A 253 15.49 -26.17 -46.43
CA GLY A 253 14.38 -26.50 -45.55
C GLY A 253 14.29 -28.03 -45.27
N PRO A 254 13.96 -28.45 -44.02
CA PRO A 254 13.96 -29.86 -43.66
C PRO A 254 12.95 -30.66 -44.48
N SER A 255 13.41 -31.70 -45.17
CA SER A 255 12.65 -32.54 -46.09
C SER A 255 11.56 -33.42 -45.44
N SER A 256 11.24 -33.23 -44.15
CA SER A 256 10.17 -34.00 -43.52
C SER A 256 9.50 -33.26 -42.35
N ILE A 257 8.39 -32.56 -42.62
CA ILE A 257 7.36 -32.29 -41.61
C ILE A 257 6.63 -33.62 -41.39
N ARG A 258 7.16 -34.49 -40.51
CA ARG A 258 6.55 -35.80 -40.20
C ARG A 258 5.44 -35.70 -39.15
N SER A 259 5.36 -34.61 -38.36
CA SER A 259 4.21 -34.31 -37.48
C SER A 259 4.21 -32.83 -37.01
N LEU A 260 3.04 -32.29 -36.67
CA LEU A 260 2.89 -30.96 -36.02
C LEU A 260 3.52 -30.91 -34.61
N ALA A 261 3.69 -32.05 -33.94
CA ALA A 261 4.18 -32.14 -32.56
C ALA A 261 5.72 -32.02 -32.44
N THR A 262 6.46 -32.42 -33.46
CA THR A 262 7.93 -32.38 -33.50
C THR A 262 8.48 -31.36 -34.50
N TRP A 263 7.60 -30.53 -35.06
CA TRP A 263 7.91 -29.58 -36.14
C TRP A 263 9.00 -28.57 -35.77
N TRP A 264 9.11 -28.17 -34.50
CA TRP A 264 10.11 -27.19 -34.04
C TRP A 264 11.51 -27.79 -33.79
N GLN A 265 11.64 -29.11 -33.63
CA GLN A 265 12.90 -29.77 -33.27
C GLN A 265 13.87 -29.92 -34.45
N GLY A 266 13.38 -29.80 -35.69
CA GLY A 266 14.18 -29.96 -36.91
C GLY A 266 14.74 -28.66 -37.49
N TRP A 267 14.54 -27.52 -36.82
CA TRP A 267 14.83 -26.18 -37.33
C TRP A 267 16.00 -25.58 -36.56
N GLY A 268 16.90 -24.88 -37.24
CA GLY A 268 17.95 -24.12 -36.56
C GLY A 268 17.36 -23.03 -35.66
N PRO A 269 18.13 -22.48 -34.70
CA PRO A 269 17.64 -21.41 -33.79
C PRO A 269 17.09 -20.19 -34.54
N ARG A 270 17.70 -19.81 -35.67
CA ARG A 270 17.25 -18.73 -36.58
C ARG A 270 15.86 -19.03 -37.15
N ASP A 271 15.70 -20.19 -37.76
CA ASP A 271 14.48 -20.53 -38.49
C ASP A 271 13.30 -20.72 -37.53
N SER A 272 13.57 -21.31 -36.35
CA SER A 272 12.61 -21.43 -35.25
C SER A 272 12.13 -20.06 -34.76
N ALA A 273 13.01 -19.07 -34.65
CA ALA A 273 12.65 -17.71 -34.25
C ALA A 273 11.82 -16.99 -35.32
N LEU A 274 12.19 -17.10 -36.61
CA LEU A 274 11.43 -16.52 -37.73
C LEU A 274 10.03 -17.12 -37.81
N LEU A 275 9.92 -18.43 -37.62
CA LEU A 275 8.64 -19.13 -37.62
C LEU A 275 7.76 -18.73 -36.43
N LEU A 276 8.34 -18.55 -35.25
CA LEU A 276 7.64 -18.03 -34.08
C LEU A 276 7.10 -16.60 -34.35
N VAL A 277 7.89 -15.73 -34.97
CA VAL A 277 7.45 -14.39 -35.38
C VAL A 277 6.26 -14.47 -36.34
N ALA A 278 6.32 -15.32 -37.37
CA ALA A 278 5.24 -15.49 -38.34
C ALA A 278 3.94 -16.03 -37.70
N THR A 279 4.06 -17.01 -36.79
CA THR A 279 2.92 -17.64 -36.09
C THR A 279 2.27 -16.74 -35.04
N ILE A 280 2.94 -15.68 -34.58
CA ILE A 280 2.35 -14.65 -33.72
C ILE A 280 1.77 -13.50 -34.55
N ALA A 281 2.52 -13.02 -35.55
CA ALA A 281 2.21 -11.78 -36.26
C ALA A 281 1.06 -11.90 -37.26
N LEU A 282 0.95 -13.02 -38.00
CA LEU A 282 -0.11 -13.21 -39.00
C LEU A 282 -1.49 -13.47 -38.38
N PRO A 283 -1.64 -14.25 -37.29
CA PRO A 283 -2.96 -14.46 -36.67
C PRO A 283 -3.50 -13.25 -35.92
N ALA A 284 -2.65 -12.36 -35.39
CA ALA A 284 -3.08 -11.18 -34.62
C ALA A 284 -4.14 -10.29 -35.33
N PRO A 285 -3.95 -9.85 -36.60
CA PRO A 285 -4.96 -9.06 -37.31
C PRO A 285 -6.23 -9.85 -37.64
N LEU A 286 -6.13 -11.16 -37.90
CA LEU A 286 -7.29 -12.02 -38.14
C LEU A 286 -8.16 -12.16 -36.89
N ILE A 287 -7.53 -12.35 -35.72
CA ILE A 287 -8.21 -12.40 -34.41
C ILE A 287 -8.90 -11.06 -34.14
N ALA A 288 -8.22 -9.93 -34.36
CA ALA A 288 -8.81 -8.60 -34.18
C ALA A 288 -10.05 -8.38 -35.07
N LEU A 289 -10.01 -8.85 -36.33
CA LEU A 289 -11.12 -8.77 -37.28
C LEU A 289 -12.30 -9.67 -36.85
N ALA A 290 -12.01 -10.93 -36.47
CA ALA A 290 -13.02 -11.91 -36.07
C ALA A 290 -13.81 -11.45 -34.84
N VAL A 291 -13.14 -10.88 -33.83
CA VAL A 291 -13.84 -10.38 -32.62
C VAL A 291 -14.64 -9.11 -32.91
N ARG A 292 -14.19 -8.26 -33.85
CA ARG A 292 -14.93 -7.07 -34.30
C ARG A 292 -16.23 -7.42 -35.03
N TRP A 293 -16.26 -8.51 -35.80
CA TRP A 293 -17.45 -8.92 -36.58
C TRP A 293 -18.69 -9.16 -35.71
N SER A 294 -18.48 -9.55 -34.44
CA SER A 294 -19.54 -10.02 -33.56
C SER A 294 -20.08 -8.97 -32.56
N SER A 295 -19.56 -7.74 -32.54
CA SER A 295 -20.00 -6.68 -31.61
C SER A 295 -19.55 -5.28 -32.08
N THR A 296 -20.40 -4.26 -31.86
CA THR A 296 -20.12 -2.88 -32.26
C THR A 296 -19.40 -2.04 -31.21
N THR A 297 -19.53 -2.34 -29.91
CA THR A 297 -18.92 -1.54 -28.83
C THR A 297 -17.50 -2.01 -28.47
N GLN A 298 -16.56 -1.07 -28.38
CA GLN A 298 -15.13 -1.33 -28.06
C GLN A 298 -14.92 -2.07 -26.73
N ALA A 299 -15.68 -1.72 -25.69
CA ALA A 299 -15.60 -2.38 -24.37
C ALA A 299 -15.97 -3.87 -24.43
N ARG A 300 -16.99 -4.23 -25.21
CA ARG A 300 -17.41 -5.64 -25.40
C ARG A 300 -16.36 -6.45 -26.16
N ILE A 301 -15.78 -5.87 -27.22
CA ILE A 301 -14.69 -6.49 -27.99
C ILE A 301 -13.48 -6.75 -27.08
N ARG A 302 -13.07 -5.77 -26.29
CA ARG A 302 -11.96 -5.90 -25.32
C ARG A 302 -12.23 -6.95 -24.25
N ASN A 303 -13.45 -7.00 -23.73
CA ASN A 303 -13.85 -8.01 -22.74
C ASN A 303 -13.75 -9.43 -23.35
N ARG A 304 -14.22 -9.62 -24.60
CA ARG A 304 -14.11 -10.91 -25.31
C ARG A 304 -12.66 -11.33 -25.54
N LEU A 305 -11.80 -10.41 -26.00
CA LEU A 305 -10.37 -10.68 -26.15
C LEU A 305 -9.71 -11.05 -24.82
N SER A 306 -10.11 -10.41 -23.71
CA SER A 306 -9.59 -10.75 -22.38
C SER A 306 -10.07 -12.15 -21.93
N LYS A 307 -11.31 -12.54 -22.25
CA LYS A 307 -11.83 -13.89 -21.99
C LYS A 307 -11.08 -14.94 -22.82
N LEU A 308 -10.84 -14.66 -24.11
CA LEU A 308 -10.03 -15.53 -24.99
C LEU A 308 -8.60 -15.69 -24.45
N LEU A 309 -7.98 -14.58 -24.05
CA LEU A 309 -6.63 -14.58 -23.49
C LEU A 309 -6.54 -15.43 -22.21
N SER A 310 -7.53 -15.32 -21.31
CA SER A 310 -7.64 -16.16 -20.11
C SER A 310 -7.76 -17.64 -20.45
N CYS A 311 -8.56 -17.98 -21.46
CA CYS A 311 -8.73 -19.35 -21.92
C CYS A 311 -7.41 -19.93 -22.47
N LEU A 312 -6.73 -19.17 -23.36
CA LEU A 312 -5.45 -19.57 -23.94
C LEU A 312 -4.37 -19.72 -22.87
N LEU A 313 -4.27 -18.80 -21.90
CA LEU A 313 -3.33 -18.93 -20.80
C LEU A 313 -3.59 -20.19 -19.95
N THR A 314 -4.86 -20.47 -19.66
CA THR A 314 -5.23 -21.67 -18.89
C THR A 314 -4.83 -22.93 -19.63
N ALA A 315 -5.10 -22.99 -20.94
CA ALA A 315 -4.68 -24.10 -21.79
C ALA A 315 -3.15 -24.23 -21.86
N THR A 316 -2.42 -23.13 -22.00
CA THR A 316 -0.96 -23.10 -21.99
C THR A 316 -0.41 -23.63 -20.67
N LEU A 317 -0.88 -23.10 -19.52
CA LEU A 317 -0.42 -23.54 -18.20
C LEU A 317 -0.73 -25.01 -17.94
N ALA A 318 -1.92 -25.49 -18.33
CA ALA A 318 -2.27 -26.89 -18.24
C ALA A 318 -1.33 -27.77 -19.06
N LEU A 319 -1.05 -27.38 -20.31
CA LEU A 319 -0.18 -28.13 -21.20
C LEU A 319 1.31 -28.04 -20.82
N THR A 320 1.76 -26.91 -20.27
CA THR A 320 3.09 -26.78 -19.66
C THR A 320 3.22 -27.68 -18.44
N GLY A 321 2.19 -27.74 -17.59
CA GLY A 321 2.16 -28.69 -16.47
C GLY A 321 2.30 -30.13 -16.95
N LEU A 322 1.58 -30.52 -18.01
CA LEU A 322 1.72 -31.83 -18.63
C LEU A 322 3.10 -32.07 -19.24
N ALA A 323 3.68 -31.07 -19.92
CA ALA A 323 5.01 -31.17 -20.52
C ALA A 323 6.12 -31.32 -19.47
N LEU A 324 6.03 -30.57 -18.36
CA LEU A 324 6.95 -30.70 -17.23
C LEU A 324 6.80 -32.04 -16.51
N LEU A 325 5.58 -32.57 -16.41
CA LEU A 325 5.34 -33.91 -15.86
C LEU A 325 5.91 -35.01 -16.76
N ASP A 326 5.80 -34.86 -18.08
CA ASP A 326 6.40 -35.75 -19.08
C ASP A 326 7.94 -35.73 -19.00
N ASP A 327 8.55 -34.55 -18.99
CA ASP A 327 9.99 -34.36 -18.82
C ASP A 327 10.49 -34.91 -17.47
N LEU A 328 9.73 -34.70 -16.39
CA LEU A 328 10.04 -35.25 -15.06
C LEU A 328 9.90 -36.78 -15.02
N ALA A 329 8.88 -37.34 -15.68
CA ALA A 329 8.70 -38.78 -15.79
C ALA A 329 9.87 -39.42 -16.56
N LEU A 330 10.29 -38.79 -17.66
CA LEU A 330 11.45 -39.22 -18.44
C LEU A 330 12.75 -39.13 -17.62
N ALA A 331 12.97 -38.03 -16.90
CA ALA A 331 14.12 -37.86 -16.02
C ALA A 331 14.15 -38.92 -14.91
N CYS A 332 13.00 -39.25 -14.31
CA CYS A 332 12.87 -40.34 -13.34
C CYS A 332 13.20 -41.70 -13.95
N VAL A 333 12.69 -42.02 -15.15
CA VAL A 333 12.99 -43.29 -15.84
C VAL A 333 14.50 -43.41 -16.12
N GLN A 334 15.15 -42.33 -16.56
CA GLN A 334 16.60 -42.28 -16.81
C GLN A 334 17.43 -42.44 -15.52
N LEU A 335 16.94 -41.95 -14.38
CA LEU A 335 17.60 -42.12 -13.08
C LEU A 335 17.49 -43.55 -12.52
N PHE A 336 16.45 -44.31 -12.89
CA PHE A 336 16.15 -45.64 -12.34
C PHE A 336 16.44 -46.81 -13.30
N GLU A 337 17.06 -46.55 -14.45
CA GLU A 337 17.38 -47.53 -15.49
C GLU A 337 18.34 -48.67 -15.04
N LYS A 338 18.93 -48.58 -13.82
CA LYS A 338 19.80 -49.61 -13.25
C LYS A 338 19.12 -50.68 -12.39
N ASP A 339 17.87 -50.49 -11.95
CA ASP A 339 17.14 -51.50 -11.12
C ASP A 339 15.65 -51.51 -11.47
N THR A 340 15.28 -52.36 -12.44
CA THR A 340 13.98 -52.34 -13.14
C THR A 340 12.80 -52.95 -12.36
N ALA A 341 12.99 -53.45 -11.14
CA ALA A 341 11.97 -54.25 -10.45
C ALA A 341 10.92 -53.46 -9.64
N ASN A 342 11.13 -52.17 -9.30
CA ASN A 342 10.26 -51.43 -8.35
C ASN A 342 9.65 -50.13 -8.88
N LEU A 343 9.66 -49.89 -10.19
CA LEU A 343 9.30 -48.59 -10.81
C LEU A 343 7.84 -48.17 -10.55
N SER A 344 6.90 -49.12 -10.51
CA SER A 344 5.48 -48.86 -10.25
C SER A 344 5.15 -48.60 -8.78
N LEU A 345 5.89 -49.21 -7.84
CA LEU A 345 5.74 -48.97 -6.39
C LEU A 345 6.32 -47.61 -5.97
N PHE A 346 7.42 -47.17 -6.60
CA PHE A 346 8.07 -45.89 -6.29
C PHE A 346 7.22 -44.70 -6.77
N GLY A 347 6.57 -44.80 -7.94
CA GLY A 347 5.64 -43.78 -8.44
C GLY A 347 4.48 -43.49 -7.47
N ALA A 348 3.91 -44.54 -6.86
CA ALA A 348 2.86 -44.40 -5.86
C ALA A 348 3.36 -43.79 -4.53
N GLY A 349 4.57 -44.19 -4.08
CA GLY A 349 5.19 -43.64 -2.85
C GLY A 349 5.64 -42.18 -3.00
N ALA A 350 6.23 -41.82 -4.14
CA ALA A 350 6.69 -40.47 -4.44
C ALA A 350 5.51 -39.48 -4.57
N THR A 351 4.39 -39.94 -5.13
CA THR A 351 3.15 -39.16 -5.22
C THR A 351 2.56 -38.89 -3.83
N GLY A 352 2.59 -39.87 -2.94
CA GLY A 352 2.17 -39.71 -1.53
C GLY A 352 3.07 -38.75 -0.74
N ALA A 353 4.39 -38.84 -0.89
CA ALA A 353 5.34 -37.95 -0.23
C ALA A 353 5.27 -36.51 -0.74
N LEU A 354 5.06 -36.32 -2.06
CA LEU A 354 4.87 -35.02 -2.67
C LEU A 354 3.56 -34.36 -2.22
N LEU A 355 2.46 -35.11 -2.15
CA LEU A 355 1.19 -34.61 -1.62
C LEU A 355 1.27 -34.23 -0.13
N ALA A 356 2.00 -35.01 0.68
CA ALA A 356 2.25 -34.68 2.09
C ALA A 356 3.15 -33.43 2.24
N GLY A 357 4.18 -33.30 1.40
CA GLY A 357 5.06 -32.12 1.36
C GLY A 357 4.33 -30.85 0.89
N LEU A 358 3.49 -30.94 -0.14
CA LEU A 358 2.66 -29.83 -0.62
C LEU A 358 1.62 -29.42 0.42
N ARG A 359 1.03 -30.37 1.16
CA ARG A 359 0.14 -30.09 2.28
C ARG A 359 0.86 -29.38 3.44
N ALA A 360 2.04 -29.86 3.82
CA ALA A 360 2.87 -29.23 4.85
C ALA A 360 3.37 -27.83 4.45
N LEU A 361 3.67 -27.63 3.16
CA LEU A 361 4.05 -26.33 2.60
C LEU A 361 2.85 -25.37 2.54
N ALA A 362 1.68 -25.86 2.15
CA ALA A 362 0.45 -25.08 2.14
C ALA A 362 0.06 -24.63 3.56
N GLU A 363 0.18 -25.50 4.56
CA GLU A 363 -0.05 -25.16 5.98
C GLU A 363 0.98 -24.13 6.51
N ARG A 364 2.25 -24.22 6.09
CA ARG A 364 3.28 -23.24 6.46
C ARG A 364 3.11 -21.88 5.78
N LEU A 365 2.67 -21.87 4.51
CA LEU A 365 2.38 -20.64 3.77
C LEU A 365 1.11 -19.96 4.30
N SER A 366 0.07 -20.71 4.69
CA SER A 366 -1.14 -20.13 5.29
C SER A 366 -0.88 -19.49 6.66
N VAL A 367 0.04 -20.06 7.45
CA VAL A 367 0.45 -19.51 8.75
C VAL A 367 1.41 -18.32 8.60
N GLY A 368 2.21 -18.28 7.53
CA GLY A 368 3.18 -17.20 7.25
C GLY A 368 2.53 -15.89 6.78
N VAL A 369 1.43 -15.97 6.02
CA VAL A 369 0.72 -14.78 5.50
C VAL A 369 -0.03 -14.02 6.60
N GLY A 370 -0.50 -14.70 7.65
CA GLY A 370 -1.23 -14.08 8.76
C GLY A 370 -0.39 -13.25 9.74
N LYS A 371 0.94 -13.31 9.68
CA LYS A 371 1.84 -12.63 10.63
C LYS A 371 2.46 -11.33 10.10
N LEU A 372 2.06 -10.88 8.90
CA LEU A 372 2.67 -9.73 8.22
C LEU A 372 2.10 -8.36 8.60
N GLY A 373 1.21 -8.27 9.60
CA GLY A 373 0.45 -7.07 9.89
C GLY A 373 0.39 -6.62 11.35
N SER A 374 1.49 -6.60 12.12
CA SER A 374 1.54 -5.84 13.39
C SER A 374 2.93 -5.90 14.07
N SER A 375 3.90 -5.07 13.69
CA SER A 375 5.04 -4.67 14.55
C SER A 375 5.95 -3.65 13.84
N GLY A 376 6.88 -3.02 14.57
CA GLY A 376 7.83 -1.99 14.14
C GLY A 376 8.80 -2.34 12.98
N SER A 377 8.56 -3.43 12.26
CA SER A 377 9.22 -3.84 11.01
C SER A 377 8.84 -2.97 9.79
N GLY A 378 7.85 -2.08 9.91
CA GLY A 378 7.34 -1.25 8.81
C GLY A 378 8.37 -0.29 8.21
N LEU A 379 9.40 0.12 8.96
CA LEU A 379 10.44 1.03 8.45
C LEU A 379 11.59 0.29 7.75
N ALA A 380 11.98 -0.90 8.24
CA ALA A 380 12.96 -1.77 7.59
C ALA A 380 12.41 -2.34 6.26
N LEU A 381 11.10 -2.60 6.21
CA LEU A 381 10.41 -3.07 5.00
C LEU A 381 10.42 -2.01 3.89
N LYS A 382 10.26 -0.72 4.21
CA LYS A 382 10.34 0.38 3.23
C LYS A 382 11.73 0.47 2.58
N GLY A 383 12.80 0.28 3.35
CA GLY A 383 14.18 0.22 2.83
C GLY A 383 14.44 -1.00 1.95
N LEU A 384 13.98 -2.18 2.38
CA LEU A 384 14.11 -3.44 1.62
C LEU A 384 13.35 -3.39 0.29
N VAL A 385 12.13 -2.83 0.28
CA VAL A 385 11.34 -2.63 -0.94
C VAL A 385 12.04 -1.68 -1.91
N GLY A 386 12.69 -0.63 -1.38
CA GLY A 386 13.51 0.29 -2.16
C GLY A 386 14.68 -0.42 -2.87
N VAL A 387 15.44 -1.22 -2.14
CA VAL A 387 16.57 -1.99 -2.67
C VAL A 387 16.10 -3.07 -3.66
N ALA A 388 15.04 -3.81 -3.32
CA ALA A 388 14.49 -4.87 -4.17
C ALA A 388 13.99 -4.33 -5.53
N GLY A 389 13.34 -3.17 -5.55
CA GLY A 389 12.87 -2.55 -6.79
C GLY A 389 14.01 -2.11 -7.71
N VAL A 390 15.08 -1.53 -7.15
CA VAL A 390 16.28 -1.16 -7.92
C VAL A 390 17.02 -2.40 -8.43
N LEU A 391 17.16 -3.44 -7.61
CA LEU A 391 17.74 -4.72 -8.03
C LEU A 391 16.92 -5.38 -9.14
N LEU A 392 15.59 -5.32 -9.08
CA LEU A 392 14.71 -5.82 -10.14
C LEU A 392 14.92 -5.05 -11.46
N LEU A 393 15.07 -3.72 -11.39
CA LEU A 393 15.37 -2.90 -12.57
C LEU A 393 16.71 -3.29 -13.21
N LEU A 394 17.75 -3.47 -12.39
CA LEU A 394 19.06 -3.92 -12.84
C LEU A 394 19.00 -5.34 -13.42
N LEU A 395 18.21 -6.24 -12.82
CA LEU A 395 18.02 -7.62 -13.28
C LEU A 395 17.31 -7.66 -14.65
N VAL A 396 16.26 -6.86 -14.85
CA VAL A 396 15.56 -6.75 -16.13
C VAL A 396 16.50 -6.19 -17.21
N ALA A 397 17.28 -5.16 -16.89
CA ALA A 397 18.27 -4.61 -17.81
C ALA A 397 19.38 -5.63 -18.15
N PHE A 398 19.88 -6.35 -17.15
CA PHE A 398 20.83 -7.44 -17.34
C PHE A 398 20.26 -8.54 -18.24
N GLY A 399 19.02 -8.97 -18.02
CA GLY A 399 18.36 -10.00 -18.84
C GLY A 399 18.26 -9.61 -20.32
N TRP A 400 17.82 -8.38 -20.61
CA TRP A 400 17.79 -7.88 -22.00
C TRP A 400 19.18 -7.64 -22.59
N GLY A 401 20.16 -7.26 -21.77
CA GLY A 401 21.57 -7.20 -22.16
C GLY A 401 22.11 -8.57 -22.56
N VAL A 402 21.90 -9.59 -21.73
CA VAL A 402 22.26 -10.99 -22.04
C VAL A 402 21.60 -11.45 -23.33
N ALA A 403 20.31 -11.17 -23.53
CA ALA A 403 19.61 -11.50 -24.78
C ALA A 403 20.24 -10.82 -26.01
N ALA A 404 20.58 -9.52 -25.92
CA ALA A 404 21.23 -8.79 -27.00
C ALA A 404 22.63 -9.33 -27.31
N TYR A 405 23.44 -9.63 -26.29
CA TYR A 405 24.77 -10.21 -26.47
C TYR A 405 24.74 -11.67 -26.94
N ALA A 406 23.75 -12.45 -26.51
CA ALA A 406 23.52 -13.80 -27.02
C ALA A 406 23.18 -13.78 -28.52
N VAL A 407 22.34 -12.84 -28.97
CA VAL A 407 22.08 -12.63 -30.40
C VAL A 407 23.36 -12.18 -31.12
N ALA A 408 24.12 -11.23 -30.57
CA ALA A 408 25.36 -10.73 -31.16
C ALA A 408 26.48 -11.78 -31.24
N GLY A 409 26.50 -12.77 -30.35
CA GLY A 409 27.46 -13.88 -30.33
C GLY A 409 26.96 -15.16 -31.01
N SER A 410 25.75 -15.16 -31.58
CA SER A 410 25.17 -16.35 -32.23
C SER A 410 25.54 -16.45 -33.71
N GLN A 411 25.39 -17.66 -34.28
CA GLN A 411 25.51 -17.92 -35.72
C GLN A 411 24.58 -17.06 -36.60
N VAL A 412 23.58 -16.37 -36.00
CA VAL A 412 22.75 -15.38 -36.71
C VAL A 412 23.61 -14.25 -37.28
N VAL A 413 24.72 -13.88 -36.62
CA VAL A 413 25.63 -12.83 -37.09
C VAL A 413 26.49 -13.28 -38.27
N GLU A 414 26.70 -14.58 -38.46
CA GLU A 414 27.39 -15.12 -39.65
C GLU A 414 26.55 -14.94 -40.92
N GLN A 415 25.22 -14.89 -40.80
CA GLN A 415 24.28 -14.76 -41.91
C GLN A 415 23.74 -13.33 -42.09
N LEU A 416 23.68 -12.55 -41.02
CA LEU A 416 23.29 -11.13 -41.01
C LEU A 416 24.36 -10.32 -40.26
N PRO A 417 25.17 -9.49 -40.95
CA PRO A 417 26.20 -8.72 -40.31
C PRO A 417 25.66 -7.91 -39.13
N LEU A 418 26.42 -7.84 -38.03
CA LEU A 418 26.00 -7.15 -36.80
C LEU A 418 25.54 -5.71 -37.08
N GLY A 419 26.17 -5.01 -38.03
CA GLY A 419 25.75 -3.67 -38.46
C GLY A 419 24.34 -3.61 -39.07
N THR A 420 23.92 -4.66 -39.79
CA THR A 420 22.56 -4.79 -40.35
C THR A 420 21.53 -5.04 -39.25
N LEU A 421 21.87 -5.86 -38.24
CA LEU A 421 21.02 -6.07 -37.06
C LEU A 421 20.89 -4.79 -36.23
N THR A 422 21.97 -4.05 -36.02
CA THR A 422 21.96 -2.75 -35.34
C THR A 422 21.13 -1.73 -36.11
N LEU A 423 21.24 -1.68 -37.44
CA LEU A 423 20.41 -0.82 -38.29
C LEU A 423 18.93 -1.19 -38.17
N ALA A 424 18.58 -2.47 -38.27
CA ALA A 424 17.21 -2.94 -38.13
C ALA A 424 16.63 -2.63 -36.74
N ALA A 425 17.37 -2.90 -35.67
CA ALA A 425 16.97 -2.59 -34.31
C ALA A 425 16.81 -1.07 -34.07
N THR A 426 17.65 -0.25 -34.70
CA THR A 426 17.55 1.21 -34.66
C THR A 426 16.32 1.71 -35.42
N VAL A 427 16.05 1.17 -36.61
CA VAL A 427 14.85 1.50 -37.39
C VAL A 427 13.58 1.11 -36.63
N ILE A 428 13.53 -0.09 -36.03
CA ILE A 428 12.42 -0.55 -35.19
C ILE A 428 12.24 0.38 -33.97
N LEU A 429 13.34 0.76 -33.30
CA LEU A 429 13.29 1.70 -32.17
C LEU A 429 12.76 3.07 -32.61
N LEU A 430 13.27 3.64 -33.70
CA LEU A 430 12.84 4.95 -34.20
C LEU A 430 11.37 4.93 -34.65
N LEU A 431 10.93 3.87 -35.33
CA LEU A 431 9.52 3.65 -35.65
C LEU A 431 8.70 3.57 -34.37
N MET A 432 9.08 2.75 -33.39
CA MET A 432 8.37 2.64 -32.12
C MET A 432 8.28 4.00 -31.40
N LEU A 433 9.39 4.73 -31.27
CA LEU A 433 9.41 6.05 -30.64
C LEU A 433 8.57 7.08 -31.40
N TYR A 434 8.51 7.01 -32.73
CA TYR A 434 7.63 7.85 -33.55
C TYR A 434 6.15 7.52 -33.32
N LEU A 435 5.79 6.23 -33.30
CA LEU A 435 4.42 5.76 -33.15
C LEU A 435 3.84 5.97 -31.76
N TYR A 436 4.69 5.83 -30.75
CA TYR A 436 4.34 6.07 -29.36
C TYR A 436 4.80 7.46 -28.89
N ARG A 437 5.10 8.40 -29.80
CA ARG A 437 5.58 9.74 -29.44
C ARG A 437 4.60 10.50 -28.53
N SER A 438 3.29 10.31 -28.67
CA SER A 438 2.29 11.05 -27.88
C SER A 438 1.10 10.17 -27.45
N ASN A 439 1.34 8.88 -27.21
CA ASN A 439 0.28 7.89 -27.01
C ASN A 439 0.24 7.36 -25.57
N LEU A 440 -0.02 8.25 -24.62
CA LEU A 440 -0.04 7.92 -23.18
C LEU A 440 -1.18 6.97 -22.80
N ASP A 441 -2.22 6.86 -23.63
CA ASP A 441 -3.22 5.79 -23.56
C ASP A 441 -2.57 4.40 -23.49
N PHE A 442 -1.41 4.18 -24.14
CA PHE A 442 -0.70 2.90 -24.02
C PHE A 442 -0.35 2.58 -22.56
N LEU A 443 0.11 3.57 -21.79
CA LEU A 443 0.46 3.39 -20.38
C LEU A 443 -0.79 3.14 -19.53
N ASN A 444 -1.89 3.85 -19.79
CA ASN A 444 -3.15 3.63 -19.09
C ASN A 444 -3.79 2.28 -19.42
N LEU A 445 -3.64 1.79 -20.66
CA LEU A 445 -4.17 0.49 -21.11
C LEU A 445 -3.31 -0.71 -20.69
N SER A 446 -2.01 -0.49 -20.50
CA SER A 446 -1.04 -1.50 -20.01
C SER A 446 -0.93 -1.52 -18.48
N SER A 447 -1.84 -0.85 -17.76
CA SER A 447 -1.93 -0.90 -16.30
C SER A 447 -3.15 -1.71 -15.85
N LEU A 448 -3.24 -2.05 -14.56
CA LEU A 448 -4.41 -2.72 -13.99
C LEU A 448 -5.61 -1.78 -13.82
N HIS A 449 -5.42 -0.47 -14.05
CA HIS A 449 -6.45 0.56 -13.87
C HIS A 449 -7.76 0.22 -14.58
N GLN A 450 -7.69 -0.16 -15.86
CA GLN A 450 -8.89 -0.42 -16.67
C GLN A 450 -9.68 -1.64 -16.18
N PHE A 451 -8.99 -2.69 -15.71
CA PHE A 451 -9.65 -3.85 -15.12
C PHE A 451 -10.34 -3.47 -13.82
N TYR A 452 -9.61 -2.77 -12.96
CA TYR A 452 -10.11 -2.28 -11.68
C TYR A 452 -11.34 -1.37 -11.86
N ALA A 453 -11.24 -0.38 -12.75
CA ALA A 453 -12.32 0.55 -13.03
C ALA A 453 -13.56 -0.15 -13.58
N ALA A 454 -13.37 -1.07 -14.52
CA ALA A 454 -14.47 -1.85 -15.05
C ALA A 454 -15.18 -2.71 -13.98
N ARG A 455 -14.44 -3.27 -13.01
CA ARG A 455 -15.03 -4.05 -11.92
C ARG A 455 -15.77 -3.17 -10.91
N LEU A 456 -15.20 -2.02 -10.54
CA LEU A 456 -15.84 -1.05 -9.65
C LEU A 456 -17.13 -0.49 -10.24
N THR A 457 -17.08 0.00 -11.49
CA THR A 457 -18.26 0.52 -12.20
C THR A 457 -19.39 -0.48 -12.21
N ARG A 458 -19.12 -1.75 -12.56
CA ARG A 458 -20.18 -2.77 -12.68
C ARG A 458 -20.74 -3.20 -11.32
N ALA A 459 -19.91 -3.21 -10.28
CA ALA A 459 -20.35 -3.59 -8.93
C ALA A 459 -21.17 -2.47 -8.28
N TYR A 460 -20.67 -1.23 -8.29
CA TYR A 460 -21.28 -0.11 -7.57
C TYR A 460 -22.24 0.68 -8.44
N LEU A 461 -21.80 1.26 -9.56
CA LEU A 461 -22.67 2.04 -10.44
C LEU A 461 -23.71 1.16 -11.16
N GLY A 462 -23.32 -0.07 -11.53
CA GLY A 462 -24.23 -1.06 -12.11
C GLY A 462 -25.41 -1.42 -11.19
N ALA A 463 -25.25 -1.36 -9.88
CA ALA A 463 -26.35 -1.61 -8.93
C ALA A 463 -27.52 -0.62 -9.13
N GLY A 464 -27.20 0.61 -9.50
CA GLY A 464 -28.17 1.66 -9.86
C GLY A 464 -28.53 1.69 -11.35
N ASN A 465 -28.16 0.70 -12.16
CA ASN A 465 -28.52 0.64 -13.58
C ASN A 465 -29.79 -0.22 -13.79
N SER A 466 -30.88 0.40 -14.23
CA SER A 466 -32.16 -0.26 -14.55
C SER A 466 -32.00 -1.40 -15.57
N ARG A 467 -31.05 -1.29 -16.50
CA ARG A 467 -30.76 -2.28 -17.55
C ARG A 467 -30.09 -3.56 -17.03
N ARG A 468 -29.65 -3.60 -15.78
CA ARG A 468 -29.16 -4.84 -15.13
C ARG A 468 -30.28 -5.73 -14.60
N SER A 469 -31.54 -5.35 -14.80
CA SER A 469 -32.71 -6.12 -14.35
C SER A 469 -32.72 -6.38 -12.84
N ILE A 470 -32.07 -5.52 -12.05
CA ILE A 470 -32.15 -5.50 -10.59
C ILE A 470 -33.47 -4.82 -10.22
N ALA A 471 -34.36 -5.45 -9.46
CA ALA A 471 -35.65 -4.82 -9.15
C ALA A 471 -35.51 -3.55 -8.28
N TRP A 472 -36.25 -2.49 -8.64
CA TRP A 472 -36.31 -1.22 -7.89
C TRP A 472 -37.37 -1.28 -6.78
N THR A 473 -37.07 -1.98 -5.68
CA THR A 473 -38.00 -2.16 -4.56
C THR A 473 -37.27 -2.29 -3.23
N GLU A 474 -37.93 -1.93 -2.14
CA GLU A 474 -37.50 -2.18 -0.76
C GLU A 474 -37.70 -3.65 -0.34
N LYS A 475 -38.53 -4.40 -1.07
CA LYS A 475 -38.87 -5.79 -0.73
C LYS A 475 -37.84 -6.77 -1.29
N PRO A 476 -37.58 -7.88 -0.58
CA PRO A 476 -36.70 -8.93 -1.07
C PRO A 476 -37.33 -9.66 -2.26
N VAL A 477 -36.86 -9.35 -3.47
CA VAL A 477 -37.31 -10.02 -4.71
C VAL A 477 -36.12 -10.62 -5.44
N HIS A 478 -36.24 -11.89 -5.82
CA HIS A 478 -35.26 -12.52 -6.71
C HIS A 478 -35.43 -11.98 -8.12
N SER A 479 -34.41 -11.29 -8.60
CA SER A 479 -34.37 -10.82 -9.97
C SER A 479 -33.96 -11.96 -10.90
N ARG A 480 -34.76 -12.23 -11.94
CA ARG A 480 -34.46 -13.27 -12.94
C ARG A 480 -33.63 -12.68 -14.09
N ASN A 481 -32.77 -13.49 -14.67
CA ASN A 481 -31.94 -13.14 -15.85
C ASN A 481 -30.99 -11.94 -15.63
N GLN A 482 -30.52 -11.71 -14.40
CA GLN A 482 -29.52 -10.68 -14.15
C GLN A 482 -28.18 -11.04 -14.83
N PRO A 483 -27.60 -10.12 -15.64
CA PRO A 483 -26.27 -10.33 -16.18
C PRO A 483 -25.24 -10.31 -15.04
N PRO A 484 -24.24 -11.22 -15.03
CA PRO A 484 -23.18 -11.22 -14.03
C PRO A 484 -22.44 -9.88 -13.97
N VAL A 485 -21.86 -9.54 -12.81
CA VAL A 485 -21.03 -8.34 -12.64
C VAL A 485 -19.82 -8.30 -13.59
N SER A 486 -19.38 -9.45 -14.11
CA SER A 486 -18.30 -9.55 -15.10
C SER A 486 -18.71 -9.08 -16.49
N ASP A 487 -20.00 -9.03 -16.80
CA ASP A 487 -20.49 -8.66 -18.12
C ASP A 487 -20.75 -7.16 -18.22
N VAL A 488 -20.47 -6.62 -19.42
CA VAL A 488 -20.62 -5.20 -19.72
C VAL A 488 -22.07 -4.92 -20.08
N VAL A 489 -22.72 -4.05 -19.31
CA VAL A 489 -24.08 -3.58 -19.60
C VAL A 489 -24.01 -2.08 -19.92
N GLU A 490 -24.73 -1.66 -20.94
CA GLU A 490 -24.79 -0.25 -21.32
C GLU A 490 -25.46 0.57 -20.19
N GLY A 491 -24.95 1.77 -19.89
CA GLY A 491 -25.48 2.61 -18.80
C GLY A 491 -24.95 2.27 -17.40
N ASP A 492 -24.00 1.33 -17.29
CA ASP A 492 -23.28 1.09 -16.02
C ASP A 492 -22.38 2.26 -15.63
N ASP A 493 -21.90 3.02 -16.61
CA ASP A 493 -21.05 4.18 -16.38
C ASP A 493 -21.74 5.43 -16.94
N LEU A 494 -21.48 6.57 -16.31
CA LEU A 494 -22.02 7.87 -16.68
C LEU A 494 -20.88 8.82 -16.98
N SER A 495 -21.09 9.77 -17.89
CA SER A 495 -20.12 10.84 -18.10
C SER A 495 -20.24 11.84 -16.96
N LEU A 496 -19.13 12.41 -16.46
CA LEU A 496 -19.25 13.59 -15.60
C LEU A 496 -19.69 14.82 -16.41
N TRP A 497 -19.30 14.90 -17.68
CA TRP A 497 -19.43 16.10 -18.51
C TRP A 497 -20.00 15.82 -19.91
N ILE A 498 -20.73 16.77 -20.47
CA ILE A 498 -21.31 16.65 -21.81
C ILE A 498 -20.26 16.99 -22.87
N SER A 499 -19.66 15.96 -23.48
CA SER A 499 -19.09 16.07 -24.83
C SER A 499 -20.14 15.60 -25.86
N GLY A 500 -21.28 16.30 -25.93
CA GLY A 500 -22.27 16.17 -27.01
C GLY A 500 -23.55 15.33 -26.75
N THR A 501 -24.68 15.92 -27.15
CA THR A 501 -26.04 15.43 -27.52
C THR A 501 -26.94 14.60 -26.59
N ARG A 502 -26.54 14.08 -25.42
CA ARG A 502 -27.52 13.48 -24.47
C ARG A 502 -27.36 13.98 -23.03
N PRO A 503 -28.22 14.91 -22.58
CA PRO A 503 -28.25 15.37 -21.18
C PRO A 503 -28.56 14.26 -20.16
N THR A 504 -29.15 13.14 -20.60
CA THR A 504 -29.58 12.03 -19.75
C THR A 504 -28.43 11.17 -19.21
N ASP A 505 -27.26 11.18 -19.86
CA ASP A 505 -26.13 10.29 -19.53
C ASP A 505 -25.06 10.99 -18.66
N THR A 506 -25.35 12.22 -18.22
CA THR A 506 -24.46 13.08 -17.43
C THR A 506 -24.74 12.93 -15.93
N TYR A 507 -23.72 12.60 -15.17
CA TYR A 507 -23.79 12.45 -13.73
C TYR A 507 -24.03 13.80 -13.02
N ALA A 508 -25.30 14.12 -12.77
CA ALA A 508 -25.72 15.28 -11.99
C ALA A 508 -26.76 14.88 -10.92
N PRO A 509 -26.32 14.30 -9.78
CA PRO A 509 -27.25 13.91 -8.70
C PRO A 509 -27.98 15.11 -8.07
N HIS A 510 -27.36 16.29 -8.04
CA HIS A 510 -27.93 17.53 -7.47
C HIS A 510 -29.21 17.98 -8.18
N LEU A 511 -29.29 17.85 -9.50
CA LEU A 511 -30.51 18.12 -10.29
C LEU A 511 -31.68 17.18 -9.97
N ARG A 512 -31.44 16.15 -9.16
CA ARG A 512 -32.39 15.10 -8.79
C ARG A 512 -32.59 15.04 -7.27
N GLY A 513 -32.20 16.10 -6.55
CA GLY A 513 -32.34 16.23 -5.10
C GLY A 513 -31.18 15.64 -4.28
N GLY A 514 -30.21 14.98 -4.92
CA GLY A 514 -29.03 14.42 -4.25
C GLY A 514 -27.94 15.46 -3.94
N PRO A 515 -26.84 15.05 -3.30
CA PRO A 515 -25.73 15.96 -2.96
C PRO A 515 -24.87 16.38 -4.14
N LEU A 516 -24.23 17.55 -4.03
CA LEU A 516 -23.10 17.92 -4.89
C LEU A 516 -21.94 17.00 -4.53
N HIS A 517 -21.60 16.09 -5.45
CA HIS A 517 -20.59 15.07 -5.22
C HIS A 517 -19.21 15.56 -5.69
N LEU A 518 -18.26 15.67 -4.74
CA LEU A 518 -16.85 15.97 -4.96
C LEU A 518 -16.04 14.68 -4.87
N ILE A 519 -15.22 14.40 -5.87
CA ILE A 519 -14.33 13.24 -5.94
C ILE A 519 -12.90 13.74 -5.86
N ASN A 520 -12.18 13.32 -4.83
CA ASN A 520 -10.81 13.75 -4.57
C ASN A 520 -9.80 12.76 -5.16
N VAL A 521 -8.81 13.27 -5.89
CA VAL A 521 -7.70 12.51 -6.46
C VAL A 521 -6.37 13.22 -6.18
N ASN A 522 -5.25 12.48 -6.17
CA ASN A 522 -3.93 13.07 -5.97
C ASN A 522 -3.20 13.26 -7.32
N VAL A 523 -2.85 14.50 -7.64
CA VAL A 523 -1.93 14.85 -8.73
C VAL A 523 -0.50 14.70 -8.23
N ASN A 524 0.25 13.74 -8.76
CA ASN A 524 1.62 13.49 -8.32
C ASN A 524 2.58 14.56 -8.85
N GLN A 525 3.40 15.11 -7.95
CA GLN A 525 4.43 16.08 -8.27
C GLN A 525 5.69 15.81 -7.42
N THR A 526 6.74 15.27 -8.03
CA THR A 526 8.01 15.00 -7.35
C THR A 526 9.16 15.86 -7.85
N ARG A 527 8.92 16.73 -8.84
CA ARG A 527 9.89 17.74 -9.31
C ARG A 527 9.50 19.15 -8.91
N TYR A 528 10.55 19.93 -8.64
CA TYR A 528 10.48 21.37 -8.41
C TYR A 528 9.75 22.10 -9.54
N SER A 529 8.81 22.96 -9.16
CA SER A 529 8.05 23.83 -10.04
C SER A 529 8.78 25.15 -10.27
N SER A 530 8.80 25.66 -11.50
CA SER A 530 9.26 27.03 -11.78
C SER A 530 8.34 28.10 -11.14
N THR A 531 7.16 27.73 -10.65
CA THR A 531 6.22 28.64 -9.96
C THR A 531 6.52 28.81 -8.47
N GLY A 532 7.52 28.11 -7.90
CA GLY A 532 7.87 28.19 -6.48
C GLY A 532 6.98 27.37 -5.54
N ASN A 533 5.87 26.80 -6.03
CA ASN A 533 4.91 26.03 -5.23
C ASN A 533 5.28 24.53 -5.08
N PHE A 534 6.56 24.17 -5.02
CA PHE A 534 6.94 22.76 -4.80
C PHE A 534 7.18 22.49 -3.33
N GLN A 535 6.42 21.56 -2.74
CA GLN A 535 6.63 21.08 -1.38
C GLN A 535 7.17 19.64 -1.39
N PRO A 536 8.49 19.45 -1.15
CA PRO A 536 9.16 18.15 -1.33
C PRO A 536 8.54 16.99 -0.53
N ASP A 537 7.94 17.30 0.63
CA ASP A 537 7.37 16.30 1.54
C ASP A 537 5.99 15.81 1.08
N ARG A 538 5.22 16.63 0.37
CA ARG A 538 3.86 16.30 -0.07
C ARG A 538 3.86 15.38 -1.28
N LYS A 539 4.79 15.61 -2.20
CA LYS A 539 4.93 14.89 -3.48
C LYS A 539 3.64 14.83 -4.34
N GLY A 540 2.71 15.74 -4.11
CA GLY A 540 1.45 15.82 -4.84
C GLY A 540 0.47 16.86 -4.27
N TRP A 541 -0.62 17.07 -5.01
CA TRP A 541 -1.70 18.02 -4.72
C TRP A 541 -3.07 17.35 -4.80
N ASN A 542 -4.01 17.82 -3.98
CA ASN A 542 -5.41 17.45 -4.17
C ASN A 542 -5.95 18.03 -5.49
N LEU A 543 -6.64 17.20 -6.24
CA LEU A 543 -7.51 17.59 -7.34
C LEU A 543 -8.92 17.08 -7.02
N ALA A 544 -9.85 18.01 -6.84
CA ALA A 544 -11.24 17.70 -6.53
C ALA A 544 -12.10 17.96 -7.77
N VAL A 545 -12.82 16.94 -8.21
CA VAL A 545 -13.72 17.00 -9.36
C VAL A 545 -15.16 16.92 -8.85
N GLY A 546 -15.99 17.89 -9.22
CA GLY A 546 -17.42 17.90 -8.87
C GLY A 546 -18.23 18.65 -9.90
N PRO A 547 -19.57 18.70 -9.82
CA PRO A 547 -20.45 19.17 -10.90
C PRO A 547 -20.24 20.62 -11.36
N ALA A 548 -19.67 21.49 -10.52
CA ALA A 548 -19.39 22.87 -10.89
C ALA A 548 -18.05 23.05 -11.63
N GLY A 549 -17.13 22.07 -11.57
CA GLY A 549 -15.76 22.23 -12.07
C GLY A 549 -14.70 21.40 -11.32
N LEU A 550 -13.43 21.79 -11.44
CA LEU A 550 -12.33 21.21 -10.68
C LEU A 550 -11.57 22.23 -9.83
N ASN A 551 -11.09 21.77 -8.67
CA ASN A 551 -10.13 22.48 -7.82
C ASN A 551 -8.80 21.75 -7.83
N LEU A 552 -7.70 22.47 -8.07
CA LEU A 552 -6.34 21.95 -7.96
C LEU A 552 -5.53 22.75 -6.94
N GLY A 553 -4.83 22.03 -6.05
CA GLY A 553 -3.90 22.65 -5.11
C GLY A 553 -4.61 23.69 -4.24
N ARG A 554 -3.98 24.82 -3.93
CA ARG A 554 -4.56 25.81 -2.99
C ARG A 554 -5.54 26.80 -3.62
N THR A 555 -5.37 27.15 -4.89
CA THR A 555 -6.04 28.33 -5.48
C THR A 555 -6.53 28.14 -6.91
N TYR A 556 -6.20 27.04 -7.59
CA TYR A 556 -6.59 26.88 -8.99
C TYR A 556 -7.99 26.29 -9.10
N TRP A 557 -8.89 27.06 -9.69
CA TRP A 557 -10.26 26.67 -10.03
C TRP A 557 -10.47 26.74 -11.54
N GLN A 558 -11.17 25.74 -12.08
CA GLN A 558 -11.63 25.73 -13.47
C GLN A 558 -13.09 25.26 -13.56
N ASP A 559 -13.92 26.12 -14.16
CA ASP A 559 -15.33 25.87 -14.49
C ASP A 559 -15.50 24.64 -15.39
N ALA A 560 -16.60 23.89 -15.21
CA ALA A 560 -17.00 22.82 -16.11
C ALA A 560 -17.98 23.27 -17.22
N PRO A 561 -17.84 22.80 -18.48
CA PRO A 561 -16.95 21.72 -18.92
C PRO A 561 -15.55 22.22 -19.32
N TRP A 562 -14.53 21.42 -19.00
CA TRP A 562 -13.13 21.76 -19.31
C TRP A 562 -12.87 21.66 -20.82
N GLN A 563 -12.60 22.79 -21.45
CA GLN A 563 -12.19 22.83 -22.84
C GLN A 563 -10.83 22.12 -23.00
N ASP A 564 -10.71 21.27 -24.01
CA ASP A 564 -9.50 20.51 -24.39
C ASP A 564 -8.96 19.47 -23.39
N ALA A 565 -9.56 19.32 -22.19
CA ALA A 565 -9.20 18.24 -21.26
C ALA A 565 -9.80 16.89 -21.68
N GLU A 566 -9.15 15.80 -21.29
CA GLU A 566 -9.69 14.46 -21.52
C GLU A 566 -10.95 14.22 -20.69
N ALA A 567 -12.07 13.99 -21.38
CA ALA A 567 -13.33 13.62 -20.76
C ALA A 567 -13.28 12.17 -20.25
N LEU A 568 -13.29 12.02 -18.92
CA LEU A 568 -13.36 10.73 -18.23
C LEU A 568 -14.77 10.46 -17.69
N SER A 569 -15.14 9.19 -17.62
CA SER A 569 -16.39 8.76 -16.99
C SER A 569 -16.31 8.83 -15.46
N LEU A 570 -17.48 8.82 -14.80
CA LEU A 570 -17.60 8.75 -13.35
C LEU A 570 -16.85 7.54 -12.78
N GLY A 571 -17.06 6.37 -13.38
CA GLY A 571 -16.37 5.14 -12.98
C GLY A 571 -14.85 5.26 -13.07
N CYS A 572 -14.33 5.96 -14.08
CA CYS A 572 -12.90 6.22 -14.20
C CYS A 572 -12.40 7.13 -13.06
N TRP A 573 -13.06 8.26 -12.80
CA TRP A 573 -12.67 9.17 -11.71
C TRP A 573 -12.70 8.50 -10.33
N VAL A 574 -13.75 7.75 -10.04
CA VAL A 574 -13.87 6.96 -8.79
C VAL A 574 -12.74 5.94 -8.68
N SER A 575 -12.32 5.34 -9.79
CA SER A 575 -11.24 4.36 -9.81
C SER A 575 -9.86 4.99 -9.69
N ILE A 576 -9.66 6.19 -10.24
CA ILE A 576 -8.44 6.99 -10.01
C ILE A 576 -8.37 7.36 -8.53
N SER A 577 -9.49 7.83 -7.95
CA SER A 577 -9.60 8.15 -6.53
C SER A 577 -9.29 6.96 -5.63
N GLY A 578 -9.51 5.72 -6.09
CA GLY A 578 -9.17 4.48 -5.38
C GLY A 578 -7.89 3.77 -5.83
N ALA A 579 -6.98 4.43 -6.56
CA ALA A 579 -5.79 3.81 -7.13
C ALA A 579 -4.62 3.67 -6.13
N ALA A 580 -4.84 2.97 -5.01
CA ALA A 580 -3.90 2.89 -3.89
C ALA A 580 -2.52 2.26 -4.24
N PHE A 581 -2.50 1.31 -5.18
CA PHE A 581 -1.25 0.74 -5.73
C PHE A 581 -0.82 1.51 -6.97
N SER A 582 -0.06 2.58 -6.78
CA SER A 582 0.37 3.50 -7.85
C SER A 582 1.88 3.77 -7.75
N THR A 583 2.53 3.99 -8.89
CA THR A 583 3.96 4.35 -8.94
C THR A 583 4.21 5.75 -8.35
N GLY A 584 3.18 6.61 -8.34
CA GLY A 584 3.08 7.81 -7.54
C GLY A 584 2.11 7.59 -6.38
N ALA A 585 2.65 7.55 -5.16
CA ALA A 585 1.92 7.26 -3.92
C ALA A 585 2.06 8.40 -2.89
N GLY A 586 2.06 9.66 -3.37
CA GLY A 586 2.23 10.84 -2.53
C GLY A 586 3.56 10.81 -1.77
N PRO A 587 3.58 11.11 -0.46
CA PRO A 587 4.82 11.10 0.36
C PRO A 587 5.60 9.78 0.30
N ARG A 588 4.90 8.65 0.07
CA ARG A 588 5.51 7.31 -0.02
C ARG A 588 6.24 7.04 -1.34
N THR A 589 6.14 7.94 -2.32
CA THR A 589 6.80 7.80 -3.62
C THR A 589 8.33 7.78 -3.45
N SER A 590 8.97 6.73 -3.96
CA SER A 590 10.42 6.57 -3.99
C SER A 590 10.83 5.75 -5.21
N LEU A 591 12.05 5.96 -5.72
CA LEU A 591 12.57 5.28 -6.90
C LEU A 591 12.34 3.77 -6.87
N GLY A 592 12.72 3.10 -5.77
CA GLY A 592 12.59 1.65 -5.68
C GLY A 592 11.15 1.16 -5.61
N PHE A 593 10.28 1.86 -4.88
CA PHE A 593 8.84 1.53 -4.84
C PHE A 593 8.19 1.71 -6.22
N SER A 594 8.47 2.82 -6.89
CA SER A 594 7.97 3.14 -8.23
C SER A 594 8.49 2.16 -9.29
N ALA A 595 9.77 1.82 -9.25
CA ALA A 595 10.38 0.82 -10.13
C ALA A 595 9.77 -0.57 -9.91
N LEU A 596 9.57 -0.99 -8.65
CA LEU A 596 8.96 -2.28 -8.33
C LEU A 596 7.55 -2.39 -8.91
N LEU A 597 6.68 -1.42 -8.63
CA LEU A 597 5.30 -1.43 -9.14
C LEU A 597 5.24 -1.27 -10.67
N GLY A 598 6.10 -0.42 -11.24
CA GLY A 598 6.17 -0.18 -12.67
C GLY A 598 6.63 -1.41 -13.46
N LEU A 599 7.69 -2.09 -13.00
CA LEU A 599 8.22 -3.31 -13.64
C LEU A 599 7.29 -4.50 -13.43
N LEU A 600 6.78 -4.70 -12.21
CA LEU A 600 5.79 -5.75 -11.98
C LEU A 600 4.47 -5.47 -12.70
N GLY A 601 4.21 -4.27 -13.21
CA GLY A 601 2.94 -3.90 -13.84
C GLY A 601 1.76 -3.84 -12.86
N VAL A 602 2.02 -3.87 -11.55
CA VAL A 602 1.02 -3.73 -10.48
C VAL A 602 0.81 -2.25 -10.20
N ARG A 603 0.20 -1.55 -11.15
CA ARG A 603 -0.06 -0.11 -11.08
C ARG A 603 -1.48 0.25 -11.48
N LEU A 604 -2.10 1.16 -10.73
CA LEU A 604 -3.47 1.64 -10.91
C LEU A 604 -3.55 3.14 -11.25
N GLY A 605 -2.43 3.87 -11.20
CA GLY A 605 -2.39 5.30 -11.55
C GLY A 605 -2.73 5.55 -13.03
N TYR A 606 -3.04 6.81 -13.34
CA TYR A 606 -3.58 7.23 -14.64
C TYR A 606 -2.90 8.51 -15.15
N TRP A 607 -2.40 8.49 -16.38
CA TRP A 607 -1.97 9.71 -17.08
C TRP A 607 -3.17 10.40 -17.70
N TRP A 608 -3.57 11.54 -17.16
CA TRP A 608 -4.72 12.33 -17.62
C TRP A 608 -4.26 13.55 -18.43
N HIS A 609 -4.92 13.82 -19.56
CA HIS A 609 -4.68 15.04 -20.32
C HIS A 609 -5.50 16.21 -19.75
N ALA A 610 -4.83 17.17 -19.12
CA ALA A 610 -5.45 18.28 -18.41
C ALA A 610 -5.91 19.45 -19.31
N GLY A 611 -5.67 19.40 -20.63
CA GLY A 611 -6.05 20.48 -21.57
C GLY A 611 -4.96 21.53 -21.78
N GLN A 612 -5.20 22.50 -22.68
CA GLN A 612 -4.26 23.57 -23.01
C GLN A 612 -4.64 24.89 -22.32
N GLU A 613 -3.87 25.30 -21.30
CA GLU A 613 -3.78 26.72 -20.93
C GLU A 613 -2.43 27.27 -21.43
N ASN A 614 -2.47 28.12 -22.46
CA ASN A 614 -1.51 29.18 -22.86
C ASN A 614 0.01 29.03 -22.59
N ARG A 615 0.54 27.83 -22.41
CA ARG A 615 1.97 27.58 -22.18
C ARG A 615 2.51 26.65 -23.28
N PRO A 616 3.57 27.03 -24.00
CA PRO A 616 4.25 26.12 -24.92
C PRO A 616 4.99 25.06 -24.09
N LYS A 617 4.32 23.96 -23.76
CA LYS A 617 4.91 22.85 -23.00
C LYS A 617 5.33 21.72 -23.93
N CYS A 618 6.46 21.10 -23.62
CA CYS A 618 7.00 19.98 -24.37
C CYS A 618 6.02 18.81 -24.33
N THR A 619 5.71 18.19 -25.48
CA THR A 619 4.83 17.02 -25.54
C THR A 619 5.50 15.85 -24.84
N LEU A 620 4.93 15.40 -23.72
CA LEU A 620 5.42 14.24 -22.98
C LEU A 620 5.29 12.99 -23.83
N THR A 621 6.41 12.34 -24.12
CA THR A 621 6.40 11.09 -24.89
C THR A 621 6.09 9.88 -24.01
N THR A 622 5.55 8.81 -24.62
CA THR A 622 5.26 7.56 -23.90
C THR A 622 6.50 6.99 -23.20
N ALA A 623 7.68 7.08 -23.85
CA ALA A 623 8.93 6.64 -23.24
C ALA A 623 9.34 7.51 -22.04
N GLN A 624 9.17 8.84 -22.14
CA GLN A 624 9.43 9.75 -21.01
C GLN A 624 8.47 9.52 -19.85
N ALA A 625 7.19 9.27 -20.13
CA ALA A 625 6.19 8.98 -19.10
C ALA A 625 6.41 7.61 -18.44
N LEU A 626 6.80 6.58 -19.22
CA LEU A 626 7.18 5.29 -18.65
C LEU A 626 8.40 5.42 -17.74
N LEU A 627 9.41 6.20 -18.17
CA LEU A 627 10.58 6.48 -17.35
C LEU A 627 10.20 7.27 -16.08
N ALA A 628 9.30 8.25 -16.20
CA ALA A 628 8.77 8.99 -15.07
C ALA A 628 8.07 8.06 -14.06
N GLU A 629 7.27 7.10 -14.53
CA GLU A 629 6.64 6.10 -13.66
C GLU A 629 7.66 5.15 -13.01
N LEU A 630 8.65 4.66 -13.75
CA LEU A 630 9.68 3.77 -13.20
C LEU A 630 10.60 4.47 -12.21
N THR A 631 10.77 5.78 -12.34
CA THR A 631 11.65 6.59 -11.47
C THR A 631 10.91 7.35 -10.38
N GLY A 632 9.57 7.32 -10.38
CA GLY A 632 8.75 8.13 -9.47
C GLY A 632 8.89 9.64 -9.71
N ASN A 633 9.14 10.04 -10.96
CA ASN A 633 9.55 11.38 -11.34
C ASN A 633 8.45 12.15 -12.11
N PHE A 634 7.51 12.74 -11.39
CA PHE A 634 6.31 13.38 -11.92
C PHE A 634 6.43 14.91 -11.91
N ASN A 635 6.12 15.54 -13.05
CA ASN A 635 6.19 16.99 -13.22
C ASN A 635 4.99 17.52 -14.00
N PRO A 636 3.87 17.83 -13.32
CA PRO A 636 2.68 18.38 -13.96
C PRO A 636 2.91 19.78 -14.56
N ASP A 637 3.93 20.52 -14.12
CA ASP A 637 4.25 21.85 -14.66
C ASP A 637 4.91 21.80 -16.03
N GLY A 638 5.70 20.76 -16.28
CA GLY A 638 6.46 20.61 -17.53
C GLY A 638 5.65 20.10 -18.72
N THR A 639 4.41 19.63 -18.51
CA THR A 639 3.61 18.97 -19.55
C THR A 639 2.11 19.28 -19.40
N ASN A 640 1.28 18.87 -20.37
CA ASN A 640 -0.20 18.91 -20.27
C ASN A 640 -0.78 17.58 -19.77
N TYR A 641 0.07 16.67 -19.30
CA TYR A 641 -0.31 15.36 -18.80
C TYR A 641 0.04 15.23 -17.33
N TRP A 642 -0.96 14.92 -16.52
CA TRP A 642 -0.81 14.78 -15.08
C TRP A 642 -0.94 13.32 -14.69
N TYR A 643 -0.06 12.86 -13.81
CA TYR A 643 -0.14 11.50 -13.28
C TYR A 643 -1.00 11.50 -12.02
N LEU A 644 -2.19 10.92 -12.13
CA LEU A 644 -3.20 10.87 -11.09
C LEU A 644 -3.16 9.54 -10.33
N SER A 645 -3.43 9.60 -9.03
CA SER A 645 -3.47 8.44 -8.12
C SER A 645 -4.54 8.63 -7.03
N ASP A 646 -4.64 7.67 -6.11
CA ASP A 646 -5.58 7.70 -4.99
C ASP A 646 -5.55 9.04 -4.24
N GLY A 647 -6.74 9.62 -3.97
CA GLY A 647 -6.86 10.89 -3.24
C GLY A 647 -6.28 10.81 -1.82
N GLY A 648 -6.34 9.63 -1.20
CA GLY A 648 -5.77 9.35 0.11
C GLY A 648 -4.25 9.40 0.16
N HIS A 649 -3.56 9.43 -0.99
CA HIS A 649 -2.12 9.75 -1.03
C HIS A 649 -1.82 11.21 -0.66
N PHE A 650 -2.82 12.09 -0.79
CA PHE A 650 -2.76 13.45 -0.26
C PHE A 650 -3.49 13.50 1.09
N GLU A 651 -4.80 13.30 1.11
CA GLU A 651 -5.65 13.43 2.31
C GLU A 651 -6.80 12.41 2.22
N ASN A 652 -6.92 11.51 3.20
CA ASN A 652 -7.75 10.30 3.10
C ASN A 652 -9.17 10.47 3.68
N THR A 653 -9.42 11.46 4.51
CA THR A 653 -10.72 11.70 5.18
C THR A 653 -11.78 12.27 4.24
N ALA A 654 -11.35 12.87 3.12
CA ALA A 654 -12.17 13.62 2.17
C ALA A 654 -12.73 14.96 2.71
N ALA A 655 -12.35 15.39 3.92
CA ALA A 655 -12.85 16.62 4.52
C ALA A 655 -12.14 17.88 4.02
N TYR A 656 -10.94 17.74 3.42
CA TYR A 656 -10.11 18.87 2.96
C TYR A 656 -10.87 19.86 2.07
N GLU A 657 -11.66 19.36 1.12
CA GLU A 657 -12.43 20.21 0.19
C GLU A 657 -13.68 20.84 0.80
N LEU A 658 -14.23 20.23 1.86
CA LEU A 658 -15.32 20.83 2.62
C LEU A 658 -14.79 22.01 3.48
N ILE A 659 -13.58 21.85 4.01
CA ILE A 659 -12.87 22.91 4.75
C ILE A 659 -12.48 24.07 3.81
N ARG A 660 -12.00 23.79 2.59
CA ARG A 660 -11.74 24.84 1.58
C ARG A 660 -12.98 25.73 1.35
N ARG A 661 -14.16 25.09 1.27
CA ARG A 661 -15.46 25.74 1.10
C ARG A 661 -16.01 26.42 2.36
N ARG A 662 -15.25 26.37 3.46
CA ARG A 662 -15.60 26.96 4.77
C ARG A 662 -16.95 26.49 5.29
N LEU A 663 -17.30 25.22 5.08
CA LEU A 663 -18.54 24.67 5.63
C LEU A 663 -18.50 24.69 7.15
N LYS A 664 -19.49 25.33 7.78
CA LYS A 664 -19.63 25.41 9.24
C LYS A 664 -20.03 24.08 9.87
N ARG A 665 -20.54 23.13 9.07
CA ARG A 665 -21.09 21.85 9.55
C ARG A 665 -20.58 20.71 8.70
N ILE A 666 -19.72 19.87 9.28
CA ILE A 666 -19.05 18.78 8.56
C ILE A 666 -19.19 17.48 9.36
N VAL A 667 -19.66 16.42 8.70
CA VAL A 667 -19.58 15.04 9.22
C VAL A 667 -18.52 14.28 8.43
N VAL A 668 -17.60 13.62 9.13
CA VAL A 668 -16.52 12.81 8.54
C VAL A 668 -16.68 11.37 8.99
N ALA A 669 -16.79 10.44 8.06
CA ALA A 669 -16.71 9.01 8.37
C ALA A 669 -15.28 8.52 8.17
N ASP A 670 -14.50 8.44 9.25
CA ASP A 670 -13.09 7.99 9.21
C ASP A 670 -13.00 6.46 9.19
N CYS A 671 -13.01 5.93 7.99
CA CYS A 671 -12.90 4.51 7.67
C CYS A 671 -11.49 4.12 7.17
N GLY A 672 -10.45 4.86 7.55
CA GLY A 672 -9.06 4.39 7.43
C GLY A 672 -8.82 3.16 8.30
N ALA A 673 -7.89 2.28 7.94
CA ALA A 673 -7.48 1.17 8.81
C ALA A 673 -6.53 1.70 9.87
N ASP A 674 -6.95 1.63 11.12
CA ASP A 674 -6.27 2.26 12.24
C ASP A 674 -6.29 1.34 13.47
N LEU A 675 -5.50 0.25 13.41
CA LEU A 675 -5.50 -0.83 14.42
C LEU A 675 -5.23 -0.32 15.84
N GLU A 676 -4.34 0.68 15.97
CA GLU A 676 -3.89 1.23 17.25
C GLU A 676 -4.65 2.53 17.62
N TYR A 677 -5.64 2.94 16.83
CA TYR A 677 -6.36 4.21 17.01
C TYR A 677 -5.38 5.39 17.16
N GLY A 678 -4.44 5.50 16.22
CA GLY A 678 -3.45 6.56 16.14
C GLY A 678 -3.95 7.83 15.46
N PHE A 679 -5.10 7.78 14.76
CA PHE A 679 -5.74 8.92 14.09
C PHE A 679 -4.83 9.64 13.06
N GLU A 680 -3.97 8.91 12.35
CA GLU A 680 -3.01 9.48 11.39
C GLU A 680 -3.71 10.27 10.27
N ASP A 681 -4.81 9.76 9.72
CA ASP A 681 -5.59 10.43 8.67
C ASP A 681 -6.17 11.77 9.14
N ILE A 682 -6.73 11.80 10.36
CA ILE A 682 -7.25 13.02 10.98
C ILE A 682 -6.13 14.00 11.29
N ALA A 683 -5.00 13.55 11.85
CA ALA A 683 -3.86 14.41 12.13
C ALA A 683 -3.30 15.06 10.84
N ASN A 684 -3.24 14.30 9.74
CA ASN A 684 -2.84 14.79 8.43
C ASN A 684 -3.84 15.83 7.88
N LEU A 685 -5.15 15.63 8.07
CA LEU A 685 -6.18 16.62 7.74
C LEU A 685 -5.96 17.93 8.51
N VAL A 686 -5.84 17.87 9.84
CA VAL A 686 -5.63 19.06 10.70
C VAL A 686 -4.39 19.83 10.27
N LEU A 687 -3.28 19.12 10.05
CA LEU A 687 -2.02 19.73 9.59
C LEU A 687 -2.19 20.45 8.24
N LYS A 688 -2.88 19.82 7.29
CA LYS A 688 -3.09 20.40 5.96
C LYS A 688 -4.08 21.56 5.97
N ALA A 689 -5.16 21.48 6.73
CA ALA A 689 -6.14 22.55 6.90
C ALA A 689 -5.46 23.82 7.44
N ARG A 690 -4.60 23.67 8.46
CA ARG A 690 -3.80 24.76 9.01
C ARG A 690 -2.83 25.36 7.98
N ILE A 691 -2.06 24.53 7.29
CA ILE A 691 -1.03 25.03 6.35
C ILE A 691 -1.66 25.67 5.10
N ASP A 692 -2.73 25.09 4.58
CA ASP A 692 -3.25 25.48 3.27
C ASP A 692 -4.32 26.56 3.34
N PHE A 693 -5.14 26.56 4.39
CA PHE A 693 -6.33 27.41 4.53
C PHE A 693 -6.33 28.26 5.79
N ASP A 694 -5.27 28.18 6.61
CA ASP A 694 -5.18 28.84 7.92
C ASP A 694 -6.36 28.47 8.84
N ALA A 695 -6.98 27.31 8.59
CA ALA A 695 -8.12 26.80 9.34
C ALA A 695 -7.63 25.92 10.50
N GLU A 696 -8.07 26.23 11.71
CA GLU A 696 -7.73 25.48 12.92
C GLU A 696 -8.84 24.50 13.26
N ILE A 697 -8.46 23.25 13.54
CA ILE A 697 -9.39 22.19 13.94
C ILE A 697 -8.95 21.68 15.30
N GLU A 698 -9.79 21.86 16.30
CA GLU A 698 -9.50 21.52 17.68
C GLU A 698 -10.55 20.55 18.22
N PHE A 699 -10.12 19.35 18.58
CA PHE A 699 -10.99 18.32 19.13
C PHE A 699 -11.33 18.61 20.60
N PHE A 700 -12.58 18.34 20.95
CA PHE A 700 -13.10 18.53 22.29
C PHE A 700 -12.46 17.54 23.26
N SER A 701 -12.03 18.05 24.41
CA SER A 701 -11.66 17.23 25.56
C SER A 701 -12.90 16.69 26.28
N ASP A 702 -12.72 15.75 27.20
CA ASP A 702 -13.83 15.24 28.02
C ASP A 702 -14.53 16.37 28.81
N ALA A 703 -13.77 17.39 29.25
CA ALA A 703 -14.31 18.54 29.96
C ALA A 703 -15.18 19.44 29.06
N ASP A 704 -14.78 19.62 27.79
CA ASP A 704 -15.56 20.39 26.81
C ASP A 704 -16.86 19.65 26.47
N LEU A 705 -16.79 18.32 26.31
CA LEU A 705 -17.97 17.47 26.08
C LEU A 705 -18.93 17.46 27.28
N ASP A 706 -18.40 17.46 28.51
CA ASP A 706 -19.21 17.60 29.72
C ASP A 706 -19.89 18.98 29.76
N THR A 707 -19.21 20.04 29.32
CA THR A 707 -19.83 21.38 29.26
C THR A 707 -21.04 21.41 28.33
N LEU A 708 -20.99 20.69 27.21
CA LEU A 708 -22.12 20.59 26.26
C LEU A 708 -23.24 19.67 26.73
N TRP A 709 -22.91 18.51 27.31
CA TRP A 709 -23.87 17.41 27.48
C TRP A 709 -23.87 16.73 28.85
N ASN A 710 -23.23 17.29 29.88
CA ASN A 710 -23.24 16.67 31.20
C ASN A 710 -24.67 16.38 31.69
N GLY A 711 -24.87 15.17 32.22
CA GLY A 711 -26.18 14.68 32.65
C GLY A 711 -27.19 14.37 31.55
N THR A 712 -26.83 14.52 30.27
CA THR A 712 -27.70 14.16 29.14
C THR A 712 -27.35 12.79 28.56
N PRO A 713 -28.31 12.07 27.93
CA PRO A 713 -28.03 10.81 27.25
C PRO A 713 -27.02 10.93 26.10
N TRP A 714 -26.80 12.14 25.58
CA TRP A 714 -25.93 12.41 24.44
C TRP A 714 -24.46 12.32 24.77
N ARG A 715 -24.06 12.59 26.02
CA ARG A 715 -22.64 12.58 26.43
C ARG A 715 -21.95 11.23 26.15
N ARG A 716 -22.69 10.12 26.23
CA ARG A 716 -22.18 8.76 25.98
C ARG A 716 -21.91 8.48 24.50
N CYS A 717 -22.41 9.32 23.59
CA CYS A 717 -22.17 9.18 22.15
C CYS A 717 -20.79 9.74 21.74
N PHE A 718 -20.19 10.59 22.58
CA PHE A 718 -18.97 11.32 22.24
C PHE A 718 -17.75 10.86 23.05
N PHE A 719 -16.60 10.75 22.39
CA PHE A 719 -15.31 10.50 23.01
C PHE A 719 -14.32 11.62 22.66
N ALA A 720 -13.40 11.91 23.57
CA ALA A 720 -12.24 12.75 23.28
C ALA A 720 -11.16 11.91 22.58
N PRO A 721 -10.66 12.30 21.39
CA PRO A 721 -9.59 11.59 20.70
C PRO A 721 -8.29 11.54 21.51
N GLN A 722 -7.75 10.34 21.70
CA GLN A 722 -6.53 10.07 22.45
C GLN A 722 -5.78 8.89 21.79
N LEU A 723 -4.44 8.95 21.78
CA LEU A 723 -3.62 7.85 21.26
C LEU A 723 -3.87 6.57 22.08
N GLY A 724 -4.07 5.44 21.39
CA GLY A 724 -4.33 4.15 22.04
C GLY A 724 -5.74 4.01 22.59
N LEU A 725 -6.72 4.70 22.00
CA LEU A 725 -8.15 4.55 22.33
C LEU A 725 -8.56 3.06 22.26
N PRO A 726 -9.28 2.54 23.27
CA PRO A 726 -9.69 1.15 23.27
C PRO A 726 -10.62 0.83 22.10
N LYS A 727 -10.38 -0.33 21.49
CA LYS A 727 -11.18 -0.89 20.40
C LYS A 727 -12.68 -0.96 20.72
N THR A 728 -13.02 -1.28 21.97
CA THR A 728 -14.39 -1.32 22.48
C THR A 728 -14.75 -0.03 23.21
N GLY A 729 -15.96 0.48 23.00
CA GLY A 729 -16.55 1.59 23.74
C GLY A 729 -17.82 2.11 23.07
N ASP A 730 -18.74 2.64 23.88
CA ASP A 730 -20.09 3.02 23.44
C ASP A 730 -20.16 4.33 22.66
N ALA A 731 -19.10 5.13 22.72
CA ALA A 731 -18.98 6.42 22.04
C ALA A 731 -18.25 6.28 20.69
N PRO A 732 -18.96 6.41 19.55
CA PRO A 732 -18.33 6.35 18.22
C PRO A 732 -17.99 7.72 17.63
N LEU A 733 -18.40 8.82 18.28
CA LEU A 733 -18.29 10.17 17.73
C LEU A 733 -17.19 10.98 18.42
N ALA A 734 -16.40 11.72 17.64
CA ALA A 734 -15.51 12.75 18.14
C ALA A 734 -15.91 14.11 17.57
N LEU A 735 -16.02 15.12 18.43
CA LEU A 735 -16.40 16.48 18.03
C LEU A 735 -15.17 17.38 18.01
N ALA A 736 -15.08 18.24 17.01
CA ALA A 736 -14.10 19.31 16.91
C ALA A 736 -14.78 20.64 16.60
N ARG A 737 -14.18 21.73 17.08
CA ARG A 737 -14.46 23.08 16.58
C ARG A 737 -13.54 23.37 15.40
N VAL A 738 -14.08 24.03 14.39
CA VAL A 738 -13.34 24.51 13.23
C VAL A 738 -13.40 26.02 13.23
N HIS A 739 -12.22 26.65 13.17
CA HIS A 739 -12.08 28.09 13.07
C HIS A 739 -11.58 28.45 11.68
N TYR A 740 -12.33 29.28 10.98
CA TYR A 740 -11.93 29.83 9.69
C TYR A 740 -11.40 31.26 9.87
N PRO A 741 -10.35 31.65 9.13
CA PRO A 741 -9.89 33.04 9.14
C PRO A 741 -11.01 33.99 8.73
N ASP A 742 -11.11 35.11 9.44
CA ASP A 742 -12.07 36.20 9.21
C ASP A 742 -13.56 35.81 9.43
N ASP A 743 -13.85 34.61 9.95
CA ASP A 743 -15.18 34.22 10.40
C ASP A 743 -15.25 34.30 11.93
N PRO A 744 -16.11 35.17 12.51
CA PRO A 744 -16.23 35.30 13.96
C PRO A 744 -16.90 34.07 14.62
N GLU A 745 -17.51 33.19 13.84
CA GLU A 745 -18.22 32.01 14.35
C GLU A 745 -17.43 30.72 14.12
N TYR A 746 -17.38 29.86 15.14
CA TYR A 746 -16.85 28.51 14.98
C TYR A 746 -17.85 27.58 14.28
N GLY A 747 -17.36 26.84 13.30
CA GLY A 747 -18.02 25.65 12.79
C GLY A 747 -17.76 24.42 13.66
N TRP A 748 -18.52 23.36 13.43
CA TRP A 748 -18.27 22.04 14.03
C TRP A 748 -17.90 21.00 12.97
N LEU A 749 -17.03 20.08 13.38
CA LEU A 749 -16.66 18.89 12.63
C LEU A 749 -16.89 17.66 13.50
N LEU A 750 -17.70 16.73 13.02
CA LEU A 750 -18.08 15.51 13.72
C LEU A 750 -17.47 14.29 13.02
N VAL A 751 -16.58 13.57 13.69
CA VAL A 751 -15.93 12.36 13.18
C VAL A 751 -16.64 11.11 13.69
N VAL A 752 -17.09 10.25 12.78
CA VAL A 752 -17.53 8.89 13.08
C VAL A 752 -16.33 7.96 12.94
N LYS A 753 -15.87 7.38 14.05
CA LYS A 753 -14.76 6.42 14.05
C LYS A 753 -15.28 4.99 14.29
N PRO A 754 -15.02 4.01 13.41
CA PRO A 754 -15.40 2.62 13.62
C PRO A 754 -14.80 2.07 14.92
N ARG A 755 -15.67 1.78 15.88
CA ARG A 755 -15.38 1.15 17.17
C ARG A 755 -16.46 0.13 17.47
N LEU A 756 -16.16 -0.82 18.35
CA LEU A 756 -17.16 -1.79 18.81
C LEU A 756 -17.89 -1.24 20.03
N PRO A 757 -19.21 -0.97 19.96
CA PRO A 757 -20.01 -0.75 21.15
C PRO A 757 -19.83 -1.88 22.17
N THR A 758 -20.02 -1.60 23.45
CA THR A 758 -19.93 -2.61 24.51
C THR A 758 -21.02 -3.66 24.35
N GLU A 759 -22.21 -3.22 23.93
CA GLU A 759 -23.34 -4.09 23.59
C GLU A 759 -23.43 -4.28 22.07
N LEU A 760 -23.05 -5.47 21.61
CA LEU A 760 -23.12 -5.85 20.19
C LEU A 760 -24.27 -6.83 19.95
N PRO A 761 -24.97 -6.72 18.80
CA PRO A 761 -25.81 -7.80 18.29
C PRO A 761 -25.05 -9.13 18.22
N THR A 762 -25.72 -10.24 18.50
CA THR A 762 -25.09 -11.57 18.67
C THR A 762 -24.22 -12.00 17.49
N ASP A 763 -24.66 -11.73 16.27
CA ASP A 763 -23.92 -12.01 15.04
C ASP A 763 -22.65 -11.16 14.92
N LEU A 764 -22.74 -9.86 15.20
CA LEU A 764 -21.61 -8.94 15.18
C LEU A 764 -20.60 -9.25 16.28
N ALA A 765 -21.07 -9.61 17.48
CA ALA A 765 -20.24 -10.07 18.59
C ALA A 765 -19.48 -11.35 18.22
N ARG A 766 -20.15 -12.30 17.56
CA ARG A 766 -19.53 -13.54 17.09
C ARG A 766 -18.46 -13.28 16.04
N TYR A 767 -18.74 -12.39 15.07
CA TYR A 767 -17.77 -12.00 14.06
C TYR A 767 -16.56 -11.29 14.66
N ALA A 768 -16.78 -10.34 15.57
CA ALA A 768 -15.71 -9.62 16.27
C ALA A 768 -14.81 -10.56 17.10
N ALA A 769 -15.35 -11.65 17.64
CA ALA A 769 -14.59 -12.65 18.39
C ALA A 769 -13.67 -13.52 17.49
N ILE A 770 -14.07 -13.79 16.24
CA ILE A 770 -13.26 -14.58 15.29
C ILE A 770 -12.30 -13.72 14.46
N ALA A 771 -12.58 -12.43 14.32
CA ALA A 771 -11.78 -11.47 13.56
C ALA A 771 -11.13 -10.42 14.51
N PRO A 772 -9.92 -10.67 15.04
CA PRO A 772 -9.30 -9.82 16.05
C PRO A 772 -9.02 -8.39 15.56
N ASP A 773 -8.81 -8.19 14.26
CA ASP A 773 -8.57 -6.86 13.67
C ASP A 773 -9.88 -6.10 13.40
N PHE A 774 -11.05 -6.74 13.43
CA PHE A 774 -12.33 -6.07 13.20
C PHE A 774 -12.70 -5.13 14.35
N PRO A 775 -12.93 -3.82 14.14
CA PRO A 775 -13.39 -3.22 12.89
C PRO A 775 -12.31 -2.52 12.08
N GLN A 776 -11.05 -2.53 12.51
CA GLN A 776 -9.90 -1.86 11.89
C GLN A 776 -9.10 -2.77 10.93
N GLN A 777 -9.77 -3.71 10.26
CA GLN A 777 -9.14 -4.65 9.32
C GLN A 777 -8.39 -3.93 8.20
N SER A 778 -7.31 -4.57 7.70
CA SER A 778 -6.45 -4.03 6.67
C SER A 778 -7.21 -3.65 5.39
N THR A 779 -6.90 -2.48 4.83
CA THR A 779 -7.42 -2.02 3.53
C THR A 779 -6.80 -2.77 2.34
N ALA A 780 -5.79 -3.63 2.55
CA ALA A 780 -5.23 -4.46 1.49
C ALA A 780 -6.18 -5.59 1.06
N ASP A 781 -7.11 -6.00 1.93
CA ASP A 781 -8.14 -6.98 1.60
C ASP A 781 -9.28 -6.33 0.80
N GLN A 782 -9.44 -6.78 -0.45
CA GLN A 782 -10.48 -6.32 -1.37
C GLN A 782 -11.48 -7.44 -1.70
N PHE A 783 -11.44 -8.59 -1.00
CA PHE A 783 -12.24 -9.77 -1.31
C PHE A 783 -13.16 -10.16 -0.13
N TYR A 784 -13.99 -9.21 0.29
CA TYR A 784 -14.90 -9.41 1.41
C TYR A 784 -15.81 -10.62 1.17
N ASP A 785 -15.79 -11.56 2.12
CA ASP A 785 -16.80 -12.59 2.19
C ASP A 785 -18.12 -12.04 2.76
N GLU A 786 -19.17 -12.85 2.70
CA GLU A 786 -20.51 -12.43 3.12
C GLU A 786 -20.56 -12.01 4.59
N ALA A 787 -19.88 -12.75 5.48
CA ALA A 787 -19.88 -12.48 6.92
C ALA A 787 -19.13 -11.16 7.24
N GLN A 788 -17.98 -10.94 6.62
CA GLN A 788 -17.19 -9.71 6.75
C GLN A 788 -17.92 -8.49 6.20
N TRP A 789 -18.54 -8.64 5.02
CA TRP A 789 -19.31 -7.58 4.39
C TRP A 789 -20.50 -7.20 5.25
N GLU A 790 -21.33 -8.17 5.64
CA GLU A 790 -22.55 -7.92 6.39
C GLU A 790 -22.25 -7.37 7.79
N SER A 791 -21.21 -7.88 8.46
CA SER A 791 -20.80 -7.38 9.78
C SER A 791 -20.27 -5.94 9.72
N THR A 792 -19.50 -5.60 8.68
CA THR A 792 -18.99 -4.23 8.48
C THR A 792 -20.13 -3.25 8.18
N ARG A 793 -21.08 -3.64 7.32
CA ARG A 793 -22.27 -2.84 7.00
C ARG A 793 -23.14 -2.63 8.24
N LYS A 794 -23.41 -3.70 8.99
CA LYS A 794 -24.23 -3.65 10.20
C LYS A 794 -23.62 -2.75 11.28
N LEU A 795 -22.29 -2.80 11.44
CA LEU A 795 -21.59 -1.88 12.33
C LEU A 795 -21.74 -0.42 11.86
N GLY A 796 -21.57 -0.16 10.57
CA GLY A 796 -21.78 1.17 9.99
C GLY A 796 -23.19 1.71 10.24
N ARG A 797 -24.21 0.84 10.12
CA ARG A 797 -25.60 1.19 10.43
C ARG A 797 -25.80 1.52 11.90
N LEU A 798 -25.29 0.68 12.80
CA LEU A 798 -25.41 0.90 14.24
C LEU A 798 -24.76 2.22 14.69
N LEU A 799 -23.55 2.52 14.20
CA LEU A 799 -22.90 3.79 14.51
C LEU A 799 -23.58 4.98 13.79
N GLY A 800 -24.21 4.73 12.65
CA GLY A 800 -25.03 5.72 11.96
C GLY A 800 -26.31 6.08 12.69
N ASP A 801 -26.93 5.15 13.40
CA ASP A 801 -28.08 5.44 14.26
C ASP A 801 -27.66 6.40 15.40
N HIS A 802 -26.50 6.14 16.04
CA HIS A 802 -25.93 7.07 17.03
C HIS A 802 -25.61 8.45 16.45
N LEU A 803 -25.10 8.51 15.21
CA LEU A 803 -24.86 9.76 14.50
C LEU A 803 -26.15 10.54 14.30
N VAL A 804 -27.19 9.90 13.74
CA VAL A 804 -28.47 10.57 13.45
C VAL A 804 -29.09 11.16 14.71
N ASP A 805 -29.17 10.36 15.76
CA ASP A 805 -29.75 10.80 17.02
C ASP A 805 -28.97 12.01 17.58
N SER A 806 -27.64 11.98 17.47
CA SER A 806 -26.77 13.05 17.96
C SER A 806 -26.81 14.32 17.12
N LEU A 807 -27.02 14.24 15.79
CA LEU A 807 -27.02 15.41 14.90
C LEU A 807 -28.10 16.43 15.27
N SER A 808 -29.32 15.99 15.55
CA SER A 808 -30.41 16.90 15.93
C SER A 808 -30.20 17.52 17.32
N ALA A 809 -29.58 16.80 18.25
CA ALA A 809 -29.19 17.36 19.54
C ALA A 809 -27.99 18.33 19.42
N LEU A 810 -27.07 18.05 18.49
CA LEU A 810 -25.85 18.82 18.27
C LEU A 810 -26.15 20.23 17.80
N ASP A 811 -27.04 20.43 16.82
CA ASP A 811 -27.35 21.77 16.31
C ASP A 811 -27.88 22.69 17.44
N VAL A 812 -28.72 22.17 18.33
CA VAL A 812 -29.28 22.91 19.48
C VAL A 812 -28.21 23.19 20.55
N ALA A 813 -27.42 22.17 20.90
CA ALA A 813 -26.36 22.31 21.89
C ALA A 813 -25.25 23.26 21.40
N TRP A 814 -24.90 23.20 20.11
CA TRP A 814 -23.89 24.05 19.50
C TRP A 814 -24.29 25.52 19.50
N ALA A 815 -25.54 25.83 19.13
CA ALA A 815 -26.05 27.20 19.19
C ALA A 815 -25.96 27.79 20.62
N THR A 816 -26.26 26.96 21.62
CA THR A 816 -26.14 27.35 23.04
C THR A 816 -24.69 27.55 23.46
N TYR A 817 -23.79 26.67 23.02
CA TYR A 817 -22.36 26.75 23.30
C TYR A 817 -21.72 28.00 22.69
N ILE A 818 -21.99 28.30 21.42
CA ILE A 818 -21.46 29.50 20.75
C ILE A 818 -21.93 30.78 21.44
N ALA A 819 -23.20 30.85 21.87
CA ALA A 819 -23.73 32.01 22.59
C ALA A 819 -23.01 32.29 23.93
N GLY A 820 -22.38 31.27 24.52
CA GLY A 820 -21.61 31.38 25.76
C GLY A 820 -20.11 31.63 25.58
N GLN A 821 -19.59 31.58 24.36
CA GLN A 821 -18.16 31.80 24.08
C GLN A 821 -17.90 33.30 23.83
N PRO A 822 -16.76 33.85 24.29
CA PRO A 822 -16.33 35.18 23.87
C PRO A 822 -16.16 35.21 22.35
N ALA A 823 -16.55 36.32 21.71
CA ALA A 823 -16.25 36.54 20.30
C ALA A 823 -14.74 36.38 20.10
N VAL A 824 -14.35 35.57 19.12
CA VAL A 824 -12.94 35.38 18.80
C VAL A 824 -12.41 36.71 18.28
N GLU A 825 -11.52 37.36 19.05
CA GLU A 825 -10.68 38.41 18.49
C GLU A 825 -9.78 37.72 17.46
N GLY A 826 -10.19 37.76 16.20
CA GLY A 826 -9.36 37.32 15.08
C GLY A 826 -8.01 38.00 15.21
N ALA A 827 -6.93 37.23 15.24
CA ALA A 827 -5.59 37.80 15.34
C ALA A 827 -5.40 38.83 14.21
N ASP A 828 -4.92 40.02 14.56
CA ASP A 828 -4.66 41.10 13.60
C ASP A 828 -3.42 40.77 12.74
N TRP A 829 -3.66 40.09 11.63
CA TRP A 829 -2.65 39.73 10.64
C TRP A 829 -2.31 40.89 9.68
N THR A 830 -2.82 42.11 9.89
CA THR A 830 -2.43 43.27 9.07
C THR A 830 -1.00 43.74 9.32
N ARG A 831 -0.32 43.21 10.34
CA ARG A 831 1.14 43.34 10.47
C ARG A 831 1.83 42.36 9.53
N PRO A 832 2.55 42.85 8.49
CA PRO A 832 3.40 41.97 7.73
C PRO A 832 4.48 41.42 8.67
N VAL A 833 4.62 40.10 8.72
CA VAL A 833 5.88 39.49 9.18
C VAL A 833 6.95 40.11 8.30
N ALA A 834 7.89 40.84 8.91
CA ALA A 834 8.99 41.45 8.18
C ALA A 834 9.66 40.34 7.36
N SER A 835 9.54 40.42 6.03
CA SER A 835 10.49 39.71 5.18
C SER A 835 11.86 40.14 5.67
N PRO A 836 12.78 39.22 6.03
CA PRO A 836 14.14 39.63 6.29
C PRO A 836 14.56 40.44 5.06
N ALA A 837 15.02 41.67 5.31
CA ALA A 837 15.61 42.50 4.27
C ALA A 837 16.59 41.62 3.50
N PRO A 838 16.72 41.76 2.17
CA PRO A 838 17.78 41.08 1.45
C PRO A 838 19.09 41.56 2.03
N GLY A 839 19.59 40.81 3.00
CA GLY A 839 20.93 40.93 3.52
C GLY A 839 21.82 40.73 2.32
N THR A 840 22.80 41.60 2.20
CA THR A 840 23.94 41.45 1.30
C THR A 840 24.70 40.18 1.70
N GLU A 841 24.16 39.01 1.36
CA GLU A 841 24.94 37.79 1.30
C GLU A 841 25.63 37.80 -0.06
N GLU A 842 26.95 37.88 0.01
CA GLU A 842 27.83 37.79 -1.13
C GLU A 842 27.44 36.61 -2.02
N ALA A 843 27.21 36.89 -3.30
CA ALA A 843 27.06 35.86 -4.32
C ALA A 843 28.21 34.85 -4.15
N PRO A 844 27.92 33.54 -4.00
CA PRO A 844 28.98 32.56 -3.90
C PRO A 844 29.79 32.64 -5.20
N LYS A 845 31.06 33.02 -5.04
CA LYS A 845 32.05 33.10 -6.12
C LYS A 845 31.93 31.85 -6.97
N GLN A 846 31.82 32.04 -8.28
CA GLN A 846 31.92 30.98 -9.27
C GLN A 846 33.24 30.23 -9.07
N ALA A 847 33.20 29.12 -8.33
CA ALA A 847 34.28 28.17 -8.26
C ALA A 847 34.22 27.31 -9.52
N GLY A 848 34.89 27.80 -10.56
CA GLY A 848 35.16 27.04 -11.77
C GLY A 848 36.18 25.94 -11.49
N VAL A 849 35.73 24.78 -10.98
CA VAL A 849 36.37 23.48 -11.19
C VAL A 849 35.29 22.40 -11.04
N ALA A 850 34.70 21.93 -12.15
CA ALA A 850 34.18 20.56 -12.31
C ALA A 850 33.37 20.38 -13.60
N LYS A 851 34.03 20.44 -14.77
CA LYS A 851 33.49 19.85 -16.01
C LYS A 851 33.74 18.32 -16.10
N LEU A 852 33.96 17.66 -14.96
CA LEU A 852 34.30 16.23 -14.88
C LEU A 852 33.51 15.43 -13.81
N LEU A 853 32.53 16.05 -13.14
CA LEU A 853 31.73 15.40 -12.07
C LEU A 853 30.24 15.20 -12.41
N ALA A 854 29.86 15.29 -13.68
CA ALA A 854 28.53 14.91 -14.17
C ALA A 854 28.33 13.37 -14.29
N LEU A 855 29.37 12.57 -14.02
CA LEU A 855 29.32 11.10 -14.09
C LEU A 855 29.15 10.39 -12.73
N TYR A 856 29.27 11.10 -11.60
CA TYR A 856 29.24 10.51 -10.25
C TYR A 856 28.09 11.01 -9.37
N THR A 857 27.28 11.95 -9.87
CA THR A 857 26.15 12.55 -9.14
C THR A 857 25.09 11.54 -8.68
N PRO A 858 24.76 10.45 -9.42
CA PRO A 858 23.80 9.45 -8.93
C PRO A 858 24.31 8.67 -7.71
N LEU A 859 25.61 8.43 -7.62
CA LEU A 859 26.22 7.66 -6.52
C LEU A 859 26.33 8.50 -5.24
N VAL A 860 26.66 9.79 -5.39
CA VAL A 860 26.72 10.75 -4.27
C VAL A 860 25.32 11.09 -3.76
N ILE A 861 24.31 11.21 -4.64
CA ILE A 861 22.90 11.39 -4.22
C ILE A 861 22.36 10.12 -3.54
N ALA A 862 22.73 8.91 -4.00
CA ALA A 862 22.36 7.67 -3.32
C ALA A 862 23.00 7.53 -1.94
N LEU A 863 24.26 7.95 -1.78
CA LEU A 863 24.95 7.98 -0.49
C LEU A 863 24.43 9.10 0.43
N TRP A 864 24.09 10.27 -0.12
CA TRP A 864 23.54 11.41 0.62
C TRP A 864 22.10 11.15 1.08
N THR A 865 21.26 10.53 0.25
CA THR A 865 19.89 10.12 0.63
C THR A 865 19.89 8.99 1.66
N GLY A 866 20.87 8.08 1.62
CA GLY A 866 21.12 7.12 2.69
C GLY A 866 21.55 7.79 4.01
N PHE A 867 22.38 8.83 3.92
CA PHE A 867 22.84 9.61 5.09
C PHE A 867 21.73 10.50 5.67
N GLU A 868 20.92 11.16 4.83
CA GLU A 868 19.74 11.91 5.27
C GLU A 868 18.68 11.01 5.88
N PHE A 869 18.44 9.83 5.31
CA PHE A 869 17.54 8.83 5.88
C PHE A 869 18.03 8.36 7.25
N TYR A 870 19.33 8.09 7.40
CA TYR A 870 19.92 7.74 8.70
C TYR A 870 19.86 8.90 9.71
N SER A 871 20.08 10.14 9.26
CA SER A 871 20.00 11.32 10.12
C SER A 871 18.56 11.64 10.55
N ASN A 872 17.58 11.48 9.65
CA ASN A 872 16.17 11.69 9.92
C ASN A 872 15.57 10.55 10.75
N TYR A 873 16.07 9.32 10.57
CA TYR A 873 15.82 8.19 11.46
C TYR A 873 16.33 8.46 12.88
N GLN A 874 17.54 9.00 13.03
CA GLN A 874 18.05 9.39 14.35
C GLN A 874 17.29 10.57 14.96
N LYS A 875 16.90 11.58 14.17
CA LYS A 875 16.12 12.74 14.64
C LYS A 875 14.69 12.34 15.04
N SER A 876 14.01 11.46 14.31
CA SER A 876 12.66 11.01 14.68
C SER A 876 12.66 10.08 15.89
N GLN A 877 13.68 9.22 16.03
CA GLN A 877 13.93 8.43 17.24
C GLN A 877 14.21 9.34 18.45
N ALA A 878 15.00 10.40 18.27
CA ALA A 878 15.33 11.34 19.34
C ALA A 878 14.12 12.16 19.80
N ALA A 879 13.26 12.60 18.87
CA ALA A 879 12.03 13.34 19.14
C ALA A 879 10.97 12.46 19.83
N ALA A 880 10.71 11.24 19.31
CA ALA A 880 9.77 10.30 19.92
C ALA A 880 10.21 9.87 21.33
N ALA A 881 11.53 9.68 21.55
CA ALA A 881 12.05 9.40 22.88
C ALA A 881 11.94 10.60 23.83
N GLU A 882 12.06 11.82 23.31
CA GLU A 882 11.95 13.04 24.12
C GLU A 882 10.52 13.35 24.55
N ASP A 883 9.54 13.12 23.67
CA ASP A 883 8.12 13.24 24.01
C ASP A 883 7.67 12.15 24.99
N LYS A 884 8.20 10.94 24.85
CA LYS A 884 7.94 9.84 25.78
C LYS A 884 8.53 10.09 27.17
N VAL A 885 9.71 10.72 27.25
CA VAL A 885 10.29 11.19 28.53
C VAL A 885 9.41 12.26 29.17
N LYS A 886 8.91 13.25 28.42
CA LYS A 886 8.01 14.28 28.94
C LYS A 886 6.70 13.68 29.48
N PHE A 887 6.14 12.69 28.79
CA PHE A 887 4.93 12.00 29.22
C PHE A 887 5.12 11.25 30.54
N VAL A 888 6.22 10.50 30.67
CA VAL A 888 6.53 9.78 31.91
C VAL A 888 6.79 10.75 33.06
N LEU A 889 7.53 11.85 32.83
CA LEU A 889 7.75 12.90 33.83
C LEU A 889 6.43 13.51 34.30
N ALA A 890 5.57 13.94 33.38
CA ALA A 890 4.26 14.51 33.73
C ALA A 890 3.38 13.55 34.53
N ARG A 891 3.56 12.23 34.35
CA ARG A 891 2.84 11.21 35.11
C ARG A 891 3.42 10.98 36.50
N LEU A 892 4.76 10.99 36.63
CA LEU A 892 5.45 10.92 37.92
C LEU A 892 5.19 12.18 38.77
N ASP A 893 5.22 13.38 38.16
CA ASP A 893 4.94 14.65 38.85
C ASP A 893 3.52 14.67 39.45
N ARG A 894 2.51 14.19 38.71
CA ARG A 894 1.14 14.07 39.26
C ARG A 894 1.06 13.08 40.42
N LEU A 895 1.80 11.97 40.36
CA LEU A 895 1.83 11.00 41.45
C LEU A 895 2.53 11.58 42.69
N GLU A 896 3.60 12.36 42.50
CA GLU A 896 4.32 13.04 43.58
C GLU A 896 3.44 14.13 44.23
N GLU A 897 2.72 14.91 43.43
CA GLU A 897 1.77 15.92 43.92
C GLU A 897 0.60 15.28 44.70
N GLN A 898 0.12 14.12 44.25
CA GLN A 898 -0.90 13.35 44.98
C GLN A 898 -0.35 12.75 46.29
N ALA A 899 0.90 12.29 46.30
CA ALA A 899 1.57 11.78 47.50
C ALA A 899 1.83 12.89 48.54
N THR A 900 2.18 14.10 48.11
CA THR A 900 2.45 15.24 48.99
C THR A 900 1.18 15.93 49.50
N ARG A 901 0.11 16.05 48.70
CA ARG A 901 -1.14 16.72 49.11
C ARG A 901 -2.05 15.87 50.01
N LYS A 902 -1.86 14.54 50.09
CA LYS A 902 -2.65 13.64 50.94
C LYS A 902 -1.73 12.69 51.75
N PRO A 903 -1.34 13.04 52.99
CA PRO A 903 -0.55 12.15 53.84
C PRO A 903 -1.27 10.85 54.26
N TYR A 904 -2.52 10.65 53.83
CA TYR A 904 -3.36 9.50 54.18
C TYR A 904 -3.03 8.18 53.44
N CYS A 905 -2.33 8.18 52.30
CA CYS A 905 -2.04 6.92 51.58
C CYS A 905 -0.91 6.10 52.23
N ALA A 906 -0.08 6.68 53.11
CA ALA A 906 0.90 5.93 53.91
C ALA A 906 0.28 5.12 55.07
N ALA A 907 -0.95 5.47 55.50
CA ALA A 907 -1.59 4.88 56.67
C ALA A 907 -2.51 3.69 56.35
N VAL A 908 -3.16 3.67 55.18
CA VAL A 908 -4.09 2.61 54.76
C VAL A 908 -3.96 2.34 53.24
N PRO A 909 -3.40 1.19 52.81
CA PRO A 909 -3.17 0.87 51.39
C PRO A 909 -4.44 0.79 50.53
N VAL A 910 -5.60 0.51 51.15
CA VAL A 910 -6.87 0.22 50.46
C VAL A 910 -7.53 1.46 49.83
N SER A 911 -7.08 2.67 50.17
CA SER A 911 -7.73 3.94 49.76
C SER A 911 -7.12 4.65 48.53
N CYS A 912 -6.10 4.08 47.87
CA CYS A 912 -5.46 4.62 46.66
C CYS A 912 -5.46 3.57 45.51
N PRO A 913 -6.63 3.08 45.01
CA PRO A 913 -6.73 1.88 44.17
C PRO A 913 -6.01 1.99 42.81
N THR A 914 -5.72 3.20 42.32
CA THR A 914 -5.06 3.42 41.03
C THR A 914 -3.57 3.72 41.14
N ALA A 915 -3.03 4.08 42.31
CA ALA A 915 -1.64 4.53 42.44
C ALA A 915 -0.62 3.43 42.08
N ALA A 916 -0.85 2.19 42.53
CA ALA A 916 0.01 1.05 42.20
C ALA A 916 -0.03 0.71 40.70
N ALA A 917 -1.21 0.75 40.09
CA ALA A 917 -1.38 0.51 38.65
C ALA A 917 -0.70 1.63 37.82
N GLN A 918 -0.89 2.89 38.19
CA GLN A 918 -0.30 4.05 37.53
C GLN A 918 1.24 4.05 37.63
N LEU A 919 1.79 3.68 38.79
CA LEU A 919 3.23 3.55 38.99
C LEU A 919 3.80 2.37 38.19
N SER A 920 3.10 1.23 38.15
CA SER A 920 3.52 0.08 37.32
C SER A 920 3.50 0.39 35.82
N ILE A 921 2.53 1.18 35.35
CA ILE A 921 2.47 1.64 33.96
C ILE A 921 3.63 2.60 33.68
N ALA A 922 3.91 3.54 34.59
CA ALA A 922 5.06 4.44 34.44
C ALA A 922 6.38 3.67 34.41
N GLU A 923 6.57 2.67 35.28
CA GLU A 923 7.77 1.81 35.31
C GLU A 923 7.92 0.96 34.04
N ASN A 924 6.82 0.42 33.51
CA ASN A 924 6.82 -0.31 32.24
C ASN A 924 7.20 0.60 31.06
N GLU A 925 6.72 1.85 31.06
CA GLU A 925 7.08 2.85 30.04
C GLU A 925 8.52 3.35 30.17
N VAL A 926 9.04 3.49 31.40
CA VAL A 926 10.47 3.78 31.66
C VAL A 926 11.35 2.62 31.20
N THR A 927 10.93 1.38 31.42
CA THR A 927 11.63 0.18 30.95
C THR A 927 11.65 0.11 29.41
N ALA A 928 10.62 0.65 28.74
CA ALA A 928 10.61 0.81 27.29
C ALA A 928 11.55 1.93 26.80
N LEU A 929 11.75 2.99 27.60
CA LEU A 929 12.68 4.11 27.35
C LEU A 929 14.16 3.73 27.55
N ASP A 930 14.44 2.80 28.46
CA ASP A 930 15.79 2.26 28.75
C ASP A 930 16.45 1.68 27.49
N ARG A 931 15.65 1.22 26.52
CA ARG A 931 16.16 0.74 25.22
C ARG A 931 16.69 1.84 24.29
N ILE A 932 16.46 3.13 24.60
CA ILE A 932 16.71 4.27 23.71
C ILE A 932 17.58 5.37 24.35
N LYS A 933 17.40 5.68 25.64
CA LYS A 933 18.17 6.72 26.38
C LYS A 933 18.45 6.30 27.84
N ASP A 934 19.48 5.49 28.04
CA ASP A 934 19.94 4.92 29.33
C ASP A 934 20.00 5.92 30.50
N ASP A 935 20.59 7.10 30.32
CA ASP A 935 20.86 8.01 31.46
C ASP A 935 19.58 8.69 31.98
N LYS A 936 18.62 9.00 31.10
CA LYS A 936 17.32 9.59 31.50
C LYS A 936 16.38 8.53 32.06
N ALA A 937 16.40 7.32 31.51
CA ALA A 937 15.62 6.20 32.02
C ALA A 937 16.05 5.83 33.45
N ARG A 938 17.36 5.79 33.72
CA ARG A 938 17.90 5.58 35.08
C ARG A 938 17.44 6.64 36.08
N ALA A 939 17.40 7.92 35.70
CA ALA A 939 16.89 8.98 36.56
C ALA A 939 15.39 8.83 36.87
N LEU A 940 14.58 8.45 35.88
CA LEU A 940 13.13 8.22 36.06
C LEU A 940 12.84 6.97 36.90
N LEU A 941 13.65 5.91 36.76
CA LEU A 941 13.58 4.72 37.61
C LEU A 941 13.89 5.05 39.07
N ASP A 942 14.90 5.87 39.35
CA ASP A 942 15.21 6.34 40.70
C ASP A 942 14.04 7.16 41.31
N ILE A 943 13.44 8.06 40.52
CA ILE A 943 12.24 8.82 40.93
C ILE A 943 11.07 7.87 41.23
N SER A 944 10.79 6.91 40.34
CA SER A 944 9.70 5.94 40.53
C SER A 944 9.90 5.05 41.76
N THR A 945 11.15 4.66 42.05
CA THR A 945 11.51 3.85 43.22
C THR A 945 11.29 4.63 44.52
N LYS A 946 11.70 5.90 44.56
CA LYS A 946 11.42 6.79 45.70
C LYS A 946 9.92 6.99 45.93
N LEU A 947 9.15 7.17 44.85
CA LEU A 947 7.69 7.26 44.88
C LEU A 947 7.03 5.98 45.38
N ARG A 948 7.51 4.80 44.95
CA ARG A 948 7.04 3.49 45.45
C ARG A 948 7.14 3.40 46.97
N THR A 949 8.28 3.80 47.52
CA THR A 949 8.52 3.80 48.96
C THR A 949 7.67 4.85 49.69
N GLN A 950 7.53 6.06 49.14
CA GLN A 950 6.65 7.10 49.72
C GLN A 950 5.18 6.69 49.73
N LEU A 951 4.73 5.93 48.73
CA LEU A 951 3.36 5.40 48.63
C LEU A 951 3.15 4.11 49.45
N GLY A 952 4.17 3.57 50.12
CA GLY A 952 4.05 2.40 51.00
C GLY A 952 3.83 1.06 50.30
N LEU A 953 4.13 0.97 48.99
CA LEU A 953 3.87 -0.20 48.14
C LEU A 953 4.91 -1.34 48.30
N ASP A 954 5.94 -1.14 49.11
CA ASP A 954 7.01 -2.13 49.36
C ASP A 954 6.65 -3.16 50.46
N ARG A 955 5.46 -3.08 51.06
CA ARG A 955 5.04 -3.99 52.14
C ARG A 955 4.32 -5.23 51.58
N PRO A 956 4.72 -6.46 51.94
CA PRO A 956 4.04 -7.67 51.48
C PRO A 956 2.60 -7.76 52.03
N GLU A 957 1.63 -8.11 51.17
CA GLU A 957 0.24 -8.30 51.58
C GLU A 957 0.05 -9.52 52.51
N PRO A 958 -0.85 -9.47 53.52
CA PRO A 958 -1.06 -10.55 54.50
C PRO A 958 -1.74 -11.82 53.97
N SER A 959 -2.06 -11.91 52.68
CA SER A 959 -2.96 -12.94 52.11
C SER A 959 -2.25 -14.21 51.60
N SER A 960 -0.91 -14.30 51.68
CA SER A 960 -0.14 -15.44 51.14
C SER A 960 0.14 -16.59 52.13
N ILE A 961 -0.44 -16.56 53.34
CA ILE A 961 -0.17 -17.55 54.41
C ILE A 961 -1.06 -18.81 54.33
N VAL A 962 -2.03 -18.91 53.41
CA VAL A 962 -3.08 -19.96 53.50
C VAL A 962 -2.93 -21.18 52.56
N SER A 963 -2.03 -21.23 51.56
CA SER A 963 -2.14 -22.28 50.53
C SER A 963 -1.15 -23.47 50.57
N ILE A 964 -0.15 -23.54 51.45
CA ILE A 964 0.83 -24.66 51.41
C ILE A 964 0.79 -25.57 52.66
N ALA A 965 -0.16 -25.33 53.57
CA ALA A 965 -0.56 -26.30 54.60
C ALA A 965 -1.37 -27.50 54.03
N SER A 966 -1.65 -27.53 52.73
CA SER A 966 -2.47 -28.55 52.06
C SER A 966 -1.67 -29.69 51.39
N GLN A 967 -0.33 -29.58 51.26
CA GLN A 967 0.50 -30.57 50.56
C GLN A 967 1.32 -31.50 51.47
N MET A 968 1.22 -31.39 52.81
CA MET A 968 2.03 -32.19 53.76
C MET A 968 1.28 -33.34 54.47
N ALA A 969 0.08 -33.72 54.04
CA ALA A 969 -0.69 -34.79 54.69
C ALA A 969 -1.21 -35.86 53.70
N SER A 970 -0.31 -36.73 53.21
CA SER A 970 -0.55 -38.14 52.81
C SER A 970 0.50 -38.56 51.77
N ALA A 971 1.25 -39.66 51.84
CA ALA A 971 1.53 -40.68 52.83
C ALA A 971 2.84 -41.36 52.33
N SER A 972 3.66 -41.86 53.25
CA SER A 972 4.72 -42.86 53.00
C SER A 972 4.23 -44.21 53.54
N PRO A 973 4.98 -45.33 53.44
CA PRO A 973 5.64 -45.94 52.28
C PRO A 973 5.30 -47.45 52.17
N THR A 974 5.37 -48.08 50.99
CA THR A 974 5.56 -49.55 50.90
C THR A 974 6.15 -49.99 49.57
N ALA A 975 7.08 -50.94 49.67
CA ALA A 975 7.94 -51.47 48.62
C ALA A 975 7.25 -52.52 47.72
N SER A 976 7.68 -52.62 46.46
CA SER A 976 8.19 -53.88 45.87
C SER A 976 8.60 -53.73 44.39
N THR A 977 9.87 -54.07 44.16
CA THR A 977 10.47 -54.73 42.98
C THR A 977 10.19 -54.24 41.55
N SER A 978 11.23 -53.65 40.95
CA SER A 978 11.61 -53.90 39.56
C SER A 978 13.11 -53.69 39.37
N THR A 979 13.81 -54.82 39.29
CA THR A 979 15.00 -55.12 38.47
C THR A 979 16.07 -54.04 38.22
N ARG A 980 17.25 -54.39 38.74
CA ARG A 980 18.61 -53.88 38.54
C ARG A 980 18.98 -53.73 37.05
N GLN A 981 19.35 -52.52 36.64
CA GLN A 981 20.26 -52.27 35.52
C GLN A 981 21.42 -51.42 36.05
N GLU A 982 22.64 -51.91 35.85
CA GLU A 982 23.90 -51.22 36.16
C GLU A 982 24.18 -50.04 35.20
N PRO A 983 25.05 -49.09 35.58
CA PRO A 983 24.95 -47.69 35.19
C PRO A 983 25.57 -47.38 33.83
N SER A 984 24.87 -46.54 33.05
CA SER A 984 25.40 -45.84 31.88
C SER A 984 26.24 -44.63 32.32
N PRO A 985 27.26 -44.18 31.55
CA PRO A 985 28.25 -43.19 31.97
C PRO A 985 27.64 -41.80 32.25
N PRO A 986 28.34 -40.89 32.96
CA PRO A 986 27.72 -39.70 33.52
C PRO A 986 27.23 -38.76 32.41
N GLN A 987 25.92 -38.54 32.34
CA GLN A 987 25.24 -37.65 31.37
C GLN A 987 25.86 -36.25 31.27
N GLU A 988 26.58 -35.79 32.29
CA GLU A 988 27.26 -34.48 32.28
C GLU A 988 28.50 -34.42 31.41
N GLU A 989 29.26 -35.51 31.29
CA GLU A 989 30.52 -35.53 30.53
C GLU A 989 30.22 -35.55 29.03
N GLN A 990 29.16 -36.26 28.64
CA GLN A 990 28.63 -36.28 27.28
C GLN A 990 28.06 -34.92 26.85
N ARG A 991 27.33 -34.23 27.75
CA ARG A 991 26.82 -32.87 27.48
C ARG A 991 27.93 -31.83 27.33
N LEU A 992 29.01 -31.94 28.11
CA LEU A 992 30.16 -31.05 27.95
C LEU A 992 30.86 -31.30 26.60
N GLN A 993 31.00 -32.55 26.19
CA GLN A 993 31.60 -32.90 24.90
C GLN A 993 30.78 -32.35 23.73
N GLU A 994 29.45 -32.49 23.77
CA GLU A 994 28.54 -31.89 22.78
C GLU A 994 28.63 -30.36 22.75
N ALA A 995 28.74 -29.71 23.91
CA ALA A 995 28.91 -28.26 24.00
C ALA A 995 30.26 -27.80 23.40
N ILE A 996 31.35 -28.56 23.59
CA ILE A 996 32.66 -28.28 22.99
C ILE A 996 32.60 -28.39 21.46
N GLU A 997 31.91 -29.41 20.91
CA GLU A 997 31.76 -29.59 19.46
C GLU A 997 30.94 -28.49 18.78
N GLN A 998 30.03 -27.84 19.51
CA GLN A 998 29.17 -26.78 19.01
C GLN A 998 29.64 -25.36 19.37
N ALA A 999 30.70 -25.26 20.18
CA ALA A 999 31.22 -24.01 20.72
C ALA A 999 31.61 -23.02 19.61
N LEU A 1000 31.35 -21.73 19.87
CA LEU A 1000 31.90 -20.60 19.14
C LEU A 1000 32.58 -19.67 20.14
N VAL A 1001 33.89 -19.46 20.00
CA VAL A 1001 34.70 -18.74 20.98
C VAL A 1001 35.34 -17.53 20.34
N TYR A 1002 34.96 -16.33 20.79
CA TYR A 1002 35.58 -15.07 20.38
C TYR A 1002 36.63 -14.63 21.39
N VAL A 1003 37.77 -14.13 20.90
CA VAL A 1003 38.83 -13.58 21.76
C VAL A 1003 38.95 -12.08 21.51
N GLN A 1004 38.78 -11.32 22.58
CA GLN A 1004 38.68 -9.86 22.59
C GLN A 1004 39.90 -9.26 23.30
N ILE A 1005 40.56 -8.29 22.66
CA ILE A 1005 41.71 -7.54 23.19
C ILE A 1005 41.47 -6.03 23.13
N TYR A 1006 41.98 -5.28 24.10
CA TYR A 1006 41.86 -3.81 24.12
C TYR A 1006 43.01 -3.08 23.40
N GLY A 1007 44.10 -3.80 23.10
CA GLY A 1007 45.31 -3.26 22.47
C GLY A 1007 46.03 -4.35 21.68
N GLU A 1008 46.89 -3.97 20.73
CA GLU A 1008 47.60 -4.95 19.89
C GLU A 1008 48.71 -5.68 20.65
N GLU A 1009 49.18 -5.12 21.76
CA GLU A 1009 50.20 -5.68 22.64
C GLU A 1009 49.81 -7.04 23.25
N THR A 1010 48.51 -7.34 23.36
CA THR A 1010 48.02 -8.62 23.89
C THR A 1010 47.63 -9.63 22.81
N ARG A 1011 47.88 -9.32 21.52
CA ARG A 1011 47.54 -10.23 20.41
C ARG A 1011 48.31 -11.55 20.47
N ASP A 1012 49.59 -11.52 20.83
CA ASP A 1012 50.41 -12.74 20.94
C ASP A 1012 49.91 -13.64 22.07
N VAL A 1013 49.49 -13.05 23.19
CA VAL A 1013 48.85 -13.76 24.30
C VAL A 1013 47.52 -14.38 23.85
N ALA A 1014 46.69 -13.62 23.13
CA ALA A 1014 45.43 -14.13 22.57
C ALA A 1014 45.63 -15.29 21.59
N GLN A 1015 46.69 -15.24 20.76
CA GLN A 1015 47.03 -16.30 19.83
C GLN A 1015 47.49 -17.58 20.55
N ASP A 1016 48.24 -17.44 21.65
CA ASP A 1016 48.63 -18.54 22.53
C ASP A 1016 47.40 -19.20 23.20
N VAL A 1017 46.43 -18.40 23.68
CA VAL A 1017 45.14 -18.92 24.20
C VAL A 1017 44.39 -19.73 23.14
N ILE A 1018 44.27 -19.22 21.91
CA ILE A 1018 43.60 -19.94 20.81
C ILE A 1018 44.31 -21.26 20.51
N THR A 1019 45.65 -21.24 20.47
CA THR A 1019 46.47 -22.44 20.18
C THR A 1019 46.27 -23.51 21.26
N ARG A 1020 46.23 -23.12 22.54
CA ARG A 1020 45.91 -24.04 23.65
C ARG A 1020 44.49 -24.61 23.56
N LEU A 1021 43.49 -23.78 23.23
CA LEU A 1021 42.10 -24.26 23.07
C LEU A 1021 41.96 -25.22 21.89
N GLN A 1022 42.67 -24.98 20.79
CA GLN A 1022 42.69 -25.89 19.65
C GLN A 1022 43.38 -27.21 19.99
N ALA A 1023 44.49 -27.17 20.73
CA ALA A 1023 45.15 -28.37 21.25
C ALA A 1023 44.26 -29.15 22.24
N ALA A 1024 43.36 -28.47 22.95
CA ALA A 1024 42.41 -29.06 23.88
C ALA A 1024 41.12 -29.62 23.21
N GLY A 1025 40.92 -29.40 21.91
CA GLY A 1025 39.82 -30.01 21.13
C GLY A 1025 38.93 -29.05 20.34
N LEU A 1026 39.15 -27.72 20.39
CA LEU A 1026 38.42 -26.79 19.51
C LEU A 1026 38.93 -26.85 18.06
N LYS A 1027 38.03 -26.83 17.09
CA LYS A 1027 38.39 -26.68 15.67
C LYS A 1027 38.74 -25.23 15.35
N SER A 1028 39.60 -25.00 14.36
CA SER A 1028 39.97 -23.64 13.91
C SER A 1028 38.76 -22.81 13.45
N THR A 1029 37.71 -23.44 12.92
CA THR A 1029 36.45 -22.79 12.54
C THR A 1029 35.62 -22.28 13.73
N GLN A 1030 35.92 -22.75 14.94
CA GLN A 1030 35.22 -22.36 16.17
C GLN A 1030 35.88 -21.16 16.87
N THR A 1031 37.05 -20.71 16.39
CA THR A 1031 37.75 -19.51 16.86
C THR A 1031 37.98 -18.56 15.66
N PRO A 1032 36.97 -17.76 15.26
CA PRO A 1032 37.00 -17.01 14.01
C PRO A 1032 38.03 -15.87 13.95
N GLY A 1033 38.68 -15.53 15.07
CA GLY A 1033 39.80 -14.60 15.12
C GLY A 1033 39.87 -13.78 16.42
N ILE A 1034 40.90 -12.93 16.52
CA ILE A 1034 41.13 -12.03 17.65
C ILE A 1034 40.69 -10.62 17.26
N GLU A 1035 39.68 -10.09 17.96
CA GLU A 1035 39.13 -8.75 17.74
C GLU A 1035 39.74 -7.72 18.70
N ASN A 1036 40.21 -6.60 18.14
CA ASN A 1036 40.64 -5.43 18.92
C ASN A 1036 39.42 -4.53 19.15
N VAL A 1037 38.77 -4.67 20.30
CA VAL A 1037 37.50 -4.00 20.60
C VAL A 1037 37.62 -2.48 20.63
N THR A 1038 38.78 -1.95 21.02
CA THR A 1038 39.03 -0.50 21.06
C THR A 1038 39.15 0.06 19.65
N ARG A 1039 39.91 -0.61 18.77
CA ARG A 1039 40.03 -0.21 17.36
C ARG A 1039 38.71 -0.40 16.60
N SER A 1040 38.01 -1.51 16.83
CA SER A 1040 36.67 -1.77 16.27
C SER A 1040 35.66 -0.71 16.69
N ALA A 1041 35.66 -0.30 17.95
CA ALA A 1041 34.79 0.77 18.45
C ALA A 1041 35.15 2.12 17.82
N GLN A 1042 36.44 2.47 17.74
CA GLN A 1042 36.91 3.73 17.15
C GLN A 1042 36.57 3.83 15.65
N ALA A 1043 36.80 2.77 14.87
CA ALA A 1043 36.46 2.72 13.45
C ALA A 1043 34.95 2.89 13.19
N ARG A 1044 34.12 2.52 14.18
CA ARG A 1044 32.65 2.65 14.15
C ARG A 1044 32.14 3.92 14.84
N GLY A 1045 33.02 4.80 15.30
CA GLY A 1045 32.65 6.03 16.03
C GLY A 1045 31.94 5.77 17.37
N ARG A 1046 32.20 4.63 18.01
CA ARG A 1046 31.60 4.24 19.31
C ARG A 1046 32.62 4.38 20.44
N LYS A 1047 32.13 4.60 21.67
CA LYS A 1047 32.95 4.52 22.88
C LYS A 1047 33.51 3.09 23.02
N PRO A 1048 34.82 2.91 23.24
CA PRO A 1048 35.38 1.58 23.47
C PRO A 1048 34.80 0.98 24.77
N PRO A 1049 34.64 -0.36 24.84
CA PRO A 1049 34.16 -1.03 26.05
C PRO A 1049 35.14 -0.80 27.21
N ASP A 1050 34.62 -0.75 28.43
CA ASP A 1050 35.43 -0.61 29.63
C ASP A 1050 36.36 -1.82 29.78
N ARG A 1051 37.60 -1.56 30.23
CA ARG A 1051 38.61 -2.62 30.40
C ARG A 1051 38.29 -3.49 31.60
N PHE A 1052 38.17 -4.80 31.39
CA PHE A 1052 38.16 -5.74 32.51
C PHE A 1052 39.51 -5.70 33.23
N ALA A 1053 39.51 -5.70 34.56
CA ALA A 1053 40.74 -5.68 35.35
C ALA A 1053 41.50 -7.03 35.37
N ARG A 1054 40.86 -8.10 34.90
CA ARG A 1054 41.37 -9.48 34.84
C ARG A 1054 40.76 -10.21 33.65
N VAL A 1055 41.40 -11.29 33.22
CA VAL A 1055 40.87 -12.13 32.14
C VAL A 1055 39.47 -12.63 32.50
N THR A 1056 38.49 -12.33 31.65
CA THR A 1056 37.07 -12.60 31.90
C THR A 1056 36.49 -13.45 30.77
N VAL A 1057 35.77 -14.51 31.13
CA VAL A 1057 35.13 -15.43 30.17
C VAL A 1057 33.62 -15.27 30.29
N ILE A 1058 33.00 -14.66 29.31
CA ILE A 1058 31.58 -14.31 29.32
C ILE A 1058 30.78 -15.44 28.66
N TYR A 1059 29.70 -15.85 29.32
CA TYR A 1059 28.71 -16.77 28.74
C TYR A 1059 27.30 -16.21 28.90
N TYR A 1060 26.43 -16.58 27.96
CA TYR A 1060 25.11 -15.95 27.79
C TYR A 1060 23.94 -16.89 28.10
N HIS A 1061 24.18 -18.19 28.32
CA HIS A 1061 23.17 -19.13 28.75
C HIS A 1061 23.65 -19.95 29.96
N PRO A 1062 22.78 -20.27 30.93
CA PRO A 1062 23.19 -21.03 32.13
C PRO A 1062 23.82 -22.39 31.80
N GLU A 1063 23.42 -23.01 30.68
CA GLU A 1063 23.96 -24.27 30.18
C GLU A 1063 25.42 -24.18 29.69
N ASP A 1064 25.87 -23.00 29.26
CA ASP A 1064 27.23 -22.76 28.76
C ASP A 1064 28.25 -22.55 29.89
N ARG A 1065 27.81 -22.53 31.14
CA ARG A 1065 28.69 -22.35 32.31
C ARG A 1065 29.83 -23.35 32.33
N LYS A 1066 29.55 -24.63 32.06
CA LYS A 1066 30.57 -25.69 32.06
C LYS A 1066 31.56 -25.55 30.90
N LEU A 1067 31.10 -25.07 29.75
CA LEU A 1067 31.96 -24.74 28.62
C LEU A 1067 32.90 -23.57 28.97
N ALA A 1068 32.40 -22.52 29.62
CA ALA A 1068 33.22 -21.40 30.11
C ALA A 1068 34.25 -21.86 31.15
N GLU A 1069 33.87 -22.70 32.11
CA GLU A 1069 34.79 -23.28 33.12
C GLU A 1069 35.84 -24.21 32.50
N TRP A 1070 35.50 -24.90 31.41
CA TRP A 1070 36.45 -25.70 30.64
C TRP A 1070 37.43 -24.80 29.86
N ILE A 1071 36.96 -23.72 29.23
CA ILE A 1071 37.81 -22.72 28.55
C ILE A 1071 38.82 -22.10 29.54
N VAL A 1072 38.37 -21.77 30.76
CA VAL A 1072 39.27 -21.26 31.81
C VAL A 1072 40.37 -22.26 32.15
N ARG A 1073 40.04 -23.55 32.28
CA ARG A 1073 41.01 -24.60 32.60
C ARG A 1073 41.96 -24.91 31.45
N SER A 1074 41.43 -25.08 30.25
CA SER A 1074 42.15 -25.61 29.08
C SER A 1074 42.84 -24.52 28.25
N GLY A 1075 42.26 -23.33 28.14
CA GLY A 1075 42.80 -22.22 27.33
C GLY A 1075 43.56 -21.18 28.13
N LEU A 1076 43.16 -20.95 29.39
CA LEU A 1076 43.68 -19.88 30.25
C LEU A 1076 44.46 -20.39 31.46
N GLU A 1077 44.78 -21.69 31.53
CA GLU A 1077 45.56 -22.30 32.63
C GLU A 1077 44.97 -22.01 34.03
N GLY A 1078 43.64 -21.90 34.13
CA GLY A 1078 42.94 -21.56 35.37
C GLY A 1078 42.90 -20.06 35.70
N LYS A 1079 43.49 -19.20 34.87
CA LYS A 1079 43.59 -17.74 35.10
C LYS A 1079 42.48 -16.95 34.39
N GLY A 1080 41.21 -17.27 34.66
CA GLY A 1080 40.06 -16.58 34.05
C GLY A 1080 38.82 -16.58 34.95
N TYR A 1081 38.03 -15.52 34.91
CA TYR A 1081 36.81 -15.38 35.69
C TYR A 1081 35.57 -15.59 34.80
N PRO A 1082 34.78 -16.66 34.99
CA PRO A 1082 33.55 -16.87 34.25
C PRO A 1082 32.45 -15.91 34.72
N LEU A 1083 31.90 -15.09 33.81
CA LEU A 1083 30.87 -14.10 34.07
C LEU A 1083 29.55 -14.51 33.39
N ASP A 1084 28.50 -14.66 34.20
CA ASP A 1084 27.14 -14.97 33.74
C ASP A 1084 26.41 -13.69 33.29
N LEU A 1085 26.10 -13.60 32.00
CA LEU A 1085 25.28 -12.53 31.44
C LEU A 1085 23.92 -13.03 30.92
N SER A 1086 23.50 -14.24 31.28
CA SER A 1086 22.24 -14.84 30.82
C SER A 1086 20.99 -14.08 31.24
N ARG A 1087 21.06 -13.31 32.34
CA ARG A 1087 19.96 -12.42 32.77
C ARG A 1087 19.90 -11.11 31.99
N ALA A 1088 21.04 -10.63 31.49
CA ALA A 1088 21.16 -9.37 30.77
C ALA A 1088 20.90 -9.53 29.26
N TYR A 1089 21.18 -10.70 28.68
CA TYR A 1089 21.03 -10.94 27.24
C TYR A 1089 20.26 -12.24 26.96
N LYS A 1090 19.06 -12.14 26.37
CA LYS A 1090 18.16 -13.28 26.09
C LYS A 1090 18.17 -13.79 24.64
N ASN A 1091 18.74 -13.04 23.69
CA ASN A 1091 18.71 -13.33 22.25
C ASN A 1091 20.10 -13.66 21.68
N VAL A 1092 20.95 -14.32 22.47
CA VAL A 1092 22.31 -14.72 22.06
C VAL A 1092 22.31 -16.21 21.70
N ARG A 1093 23.14 -16.63 20.75
CA ARG A 1093 23.28 -18.04 20.34
C ARG A 1093 23.76 -18.89 21.54
N SER A 1094 23.24 -20.11 21.72
CA SER A 1094 23.78 -21.08 22.67
C SER A 1094 25.18 -21.55 22.26
N HIS A 1095 26.01 -21.92 23.24
CA HIS A 1095 27.41 -22.33 23.04
C HIS A 1095 28.32 -21.23 22.52
N LEU A 1096 27.93 -19.95 22.70
CA LEU A 1096 28.75 -18.78 22.41
C LEU A 1096 29.45 -18.30 23.68
N VAL A 1097 30.78 -18.24 23.65
CA VAL A 1097 31.62 -17.76 24.77
C VAL A 1097 32.59 -16.69 24.27
N GLU A 1098 32.78 -15.64 25.07
CA GLU A 1098 33.77 -14.59 24.77
C GLU A 1098 34.87 -14.55 25.82
N ILE A 1099 36.13 -14.49 25.37
CA ILE A 1099 37.31 -14.33 26.24
C ILE A 1099 37.81 -12.90 26.11
N TRP A 1100 37.78 -12.17 27.21
CA TRP A 1100 38.24 -10.79 27.28
C TRP A 1100 39.59 -10.73 28.01
N LEU A 1101 40.63 -10.33 27.28
CA LEU A 1101 41.99 -10.18 27.79
C LEU A 1101 42.25 -8.71 28.15
N PRO A 1102 42.66 -8.41 29.40
CA PRO A 1102 42.78 -7.06 29.93
C PRO A 1102 43.85 -6.20 29.24
#